data_AF-A0A1W2C8W5-F1
#
_entry.id   AF-A0A1W2C8W5-F1
#
_cell.length_a   1.000
_cell.length_b   1.000
_cell.length_c   1.000
_cell.angle_alpha   90.00
_cell.angle_beta   90.00
_cell.angle_gamma   90.00
#
_symmetry.space_group_name_H-M   'P 1'
#
loop_
_entity.id
_entity.type
_entity.pdbx_description
1 polymer ?
#
loop_
_entity_poly.entity_id
_entity_poly.type
_entity_poly.pdbx_seq_one_letter_code
_entity_poly.pdbx_strand_id
1 'polypeptide(L)'
;MTNRTKLLTCLLLCLVFVAACSAALGASDEYPLWIGGTQVTAENCSQLSQNHWSYDPASHTLTLDNYTYSGLGYEYTNSRYAAIYYNGTENLTISLSGSNKITQSRDWAYDDDHVIRSDKADCTVTFAGSGSLDINMFDTWAGPAVFCKGPLVFSSGSVKAIGGNCGISASAITIKKEITAVEVQAYLDTAKAFNGKVINEVIGVGYNQWQQPTSIPADTAGKKLSYKEVGFPSMTFTLVYDPNDGLGAMDSEKVNEGEFFELPVCTIEPPEGKIFSHWEVSGVDLLGMPGSEVLITRSCVNNNTGEITVMARWAEAPAATIKTAPKGQECTYTGSPEELVTAGAAEHGTMQYVLGTDAETAPVSGWSTDIPTGVEAKTYYVWYRAIGDETHSSSQKHCVTAVIRKKEATVTAKAQTIPEGSKPESGVEYAELTDAVNGHTLSAVTITADGNKLVPSAAKILGAKEQDVTGNYTITYVPGDLIFRSKTSVKVTFRVVNGEWDNGGSDDREVILTGHEGDVLKLQASQIPGAGTKPAASCKAGSWNTTPDTETAVTKDTTYIYTYAEDPVYTVTVQGDKYTQGSGKDFVFTVKRSIRDNVTFDSFISVTMDGSPVSEKNYLKAAGSLVLTLKADYLDTLPAGDHKVVITFADGETKANLPIEKALPTPSPAPTATPRPVPHTGDSTHPAVWIGLLLLSLLGLFVVTAVLKASRKK
;
A
#
# COMPACT_ATOMS: atom_id res chain seq x y z
N MET A 1 7.65 8.10 -90.70
CA MET A 1 6.82 9.32 -90.82
C MET A 1 6.37 9.67 -89.41
N THR A 2 7.22 10.17 -88.51
CA THR A 2 8.01 11.42 -88.51
C THR A 2 7.14 12.68 -88.57
N ASN A 3 7.29 13.50 -87.52
CA ASN A 3 6.98 14.92 -87.42
C ASN A 3 5.50 15.34 -87.41
N ARG A 4 4.94 15.43 -86.19
CA ARG A 4 3.94 16.47 -85.84
C ARG A 4 3.71 16.58 -84.32
N THR A 5 4.75 16.88 -83.55
CA THR A 5 4.57 17.25 -82.11
C THR A 5 5.70 18.09 -81.50
N LYS A 6 6.41 18.92 -82.28
CA LYS A 6 7.43 19.85 -81.75
C LYS A 6 7.44 21.22 -82.46
N LEU A 7 6.28 21.87 -82.63
CA LEU A 7 6.25 23.23 -83.20
C LEU A 7 5.18 24.17 -82.59
N LEU A 8 4.65 23.88 -81.40
CA LEU A 8 3.64 24.75 -80.77
C LEU A 8 3.98 25.23 -79.34
N THR A 9 5.22 25.07 -78.91
CA THR A 9 5.72 25.58 -77.61
C THR A 9 6.80 26.66 -77.75
N CYS A 10 6.90 27.28 -78.94
CA CYS A 10 7.92 28.29 -79.25
C CYS A 10 7.38 29.74 -79.35
N LEU A 11 6.19 30.06 -78.83
CA LEU A 11 5.59 31.40 -79.03
C LEU A 11 5.00 32.06 -77.78
N LEU A 12 5.50 31.75 -76.57
CA LEU A 12 5.03 32.39 -75.33
C LEU A 12 6.13 32.83 -74.36
N LEU A 13 7.33 33.16 -74.87
CA LEU A 13 8.42 33.70 -74.04
C LEU A 13 9.12 34.89 -74.71
N CYS A 14 8.33 35.83 -75.22
CA CYS A 14 8.77 37.15 -75.67
C CYS A 14 7.76 38.19 -75.20
N LEU A 15 7.82 38.60 -73.92
CA LEU A 15 7.21 39.84 -73.39
C LEU A 15 7.29 39.83 -71.84
N VAL A 16 8.45 40.14 -71.26
CA VAL A 16 8.62 40.96 -70.02
C VAL A 16 10.12 41.28 -69.92
N PHE A 17 10.60 42.34 -70.58
CA PHE A 17 11.86 43.02 -70.21
C PHE A 17 11.91 44.39 -70.90
N VAL A 18 11.01 45.29 -70.51
CA VAL A 18 11.22 46.75 -70.64
C VAL A 18 10.54 47.41 -69.45
N ALA A 19 11.33 47.93 -68.51
CA ALA A 19 11.08 49.20 -67.78
C ALA A 19 11.90 49.22 -66.48
N ALA A 20 13.07 49.85 -66.53
CA ALA A 20 13.51 50.85 -65.55
C ALA A 20 14.92 51.34 -65.94
N CYS A 21 14.98 52.02 -67.09
CA CYS A 21 15.98 53.06 -67.28
C CYS A 21 15.58 54.23 -66.38
N SER A 22 16.42 54.61 -65.43
CA SER A 22 16.36 55.89 -64.73
C SER A 22 17.77 56.28 -64.30
N ALA A 23 18.38 57.07 -65.19
CA ALA A 23 19.41 58.08 -65.03
C ALA A 23 20.20 58.15 -63.71
N ALA A 24 21.53 58.14 -63.80
CA ALA A 24 22.30 59.39 -63.76
C ALA A 24 23.76 59.14 -64.16
N LEU A 25 24.18 59.83 -65.21
CA LEU A 25 25.58 60.13 -65.53
C LEU A 25 26.31 60.70 -64.32
N GLY A 26 27.57 60.29 -64.14
CA GLY A 26 28.52 60.99 -63.29
C GLY A 26 29.30 60.12 -62.32
N ALA A 27 29.83 58.98 -62.75
CA ALA A 27 30.88 58.29 -62.02
C ALA A 27 31.81 57.68 -63.05
N SER A 28 33.09 58.08 -62.98
CA SER A 28 34.26 57.56 -63.70
C SER A 28 33.96 56.38 -64.65
N ASP A 29 34.24 56.55 -65.95
CA ASP A 29 34.16 55.46 -66.93
C ASP A 29 35.03 54.24 -66.54
N GLU A 30 35.89 54.41 -65.52
CA GLU A 30 36.74 53.41 -64.91
C GLU A 30 36.37 53.11 -63.45
N TYR A 31 36.29 51.83 -63.10
CA TYR A 31 36.17 51.36 -61.72
C TYR A 31 37.56 51.12 -61.11
N PRO A 32 37.71 51.19 -59.77
CA PRO A 32 39.01 51.03 -59.11
C PRO A 32 39.37 49.53 -58.96
N LEU A 33 39.16 48.75 -60.02
CA LEU A 33 39.41 47.33 -60.11
C LEU A 33 40.13 47.04 -61.42
N TRP A 34 41.18 46.24 -61.37
CA TRP A 34 41.92 45.75 -62.53
C TRP A 34 41.99 44.23 -62.46
N ILE A 35 41.75 43.57 -63.58
CA ILE A 35 41.74 42.11 -63.69
C ILE A 35 42.62 41.73 -64.88
N GLY A 36 43.67 40.96 -64.63
CA GLY A 36 44.61 40.50 -65.64
C GLY A 36 45.41 41.60 -66.34
N GLY A 37 45.50 42.80 -65.73
CA GLY A 37 46.16 43.99 -66.30
C GLY A 37 45.19 44.98 -66.96
N THR A 38 43.93 44.61 -67.16
CA THR A 38 42.90 45.48 -67.74
C THR A 38 42.08 46.15 -66.65
N GLN A 39 41.94 47.48 -66.72
CA GLN A 39 41.06 48.23 -65.83
C GLN A 39 39.60 47.92 -66.16
N VAL A 40 38.78 47.70 -65.13
CA VAL A 40 37.35 47.48 -65.30
C VAL A 40 36.67 48.81 -65.58
N THR A 41 35.84 48.88 -66.60
CA THR A 41 35.10 50.05 -67.06
C THR A 41 33.61 49.71 -67.19
N ALA A 42 32.76 50.72 -67.36
CA ALA A 42 31.34 50.50 -67.63
C ALA A 42 31.09 49.64 -68.90
N GLU A 43 32.05 49.62 -69.83
CA GLU A 43 31.95 48.87 -71.09
C GLU A 43 32.33 47.38 -70.95
N ASN A 44 33.25 47.04 -70.04
CA ASN A 44 33.77 45.68 -69.90
C ASN A 44 33.29 44.94 -68.63
N CYS A 45 32.55 45.60 -67.73
CA CYS A 45 32.13 45.02 -66.45
C CYS A 45 31.10 43.87 -66.59
N SER A 46 30.41 43.74 -67.72
CA SER A 46 29.30 42.78 -67.93
C SER A 46 29.66 41.50 -68.71
N GLN A 47 30.94 41.19 -68.95
CA GLN A 47 31.33 40.16 -69.94
C GLN A 47 31.67 38.76 -69.40
N LEU A 48 30.69 37.85 -69.37
CA LEU A 48 30.92 36.41 -69.14
C LEU A 48 30.42 35.51 -70.30
N SER A 49 31.18 35.44 -71.40
CA SER A 49 31.25 34.26 -72.30
C SER A 49 32.56 34.15 -73.10
N GLN A 50 33.60 34.91 -72.72
CA GLN A 50 34.98 34.75 -73.21
C GLN A 50 36.04 34.95 -72.12
N ASN A 51 35.79 35.83 -71.13
CA ASN A 51 36.79 36.23 -70.14
C ASN A 51 36.67 35.54 -68.77
N HIS A 52 35.57 34.81 -68.52
CA HIS A 52 35.35 34.07 -67.27
C HIS A 52 35.28 34.91 -65.98
N TRP A 53 35.13 36.24 -66.07
CA TRP A 53 34.82 37.14 -64.94
C TRP A 53 33.81 38.25 -65.31
N SER A 54 33.06 38.77 -64.34
CA SER A 54 32.23 39.97 -64.46
C SER A 54 32.29 40.81 -63.18
N TYR A 55 32.03 42.11 -63.27
CA TYR A 55 31.99 43.00 -62.11
C TYR A 55 30.67 43.78 -62.07
N ASP A 56 29.95 43.64 -60.95
CA ASP A 56 28.78 44.47 -60.66
C ASP A 56 29.21 45.68 -59.81
N PRO A 57 29.21 46.90 -60.37
CA PRO A 57 29.61 48.10 -59.65
C PRO A 57 28.62 48.55 -58.57
N ALA A 58 27.35 48.10 -58.63
CA ALA A 58 26.34 48.47 -57.64
C ALA A 58 26.48 47.68 -56.34
N SER A 59 26.81 46.40 -56.44
CA SER A 59 27.06 45.52 -55.29
C SER A 59 28.54 45.39 -54.92
N HIS A 60 29.44 45.99 -55.72
CA HIS A 60 30.89 45.81 -55.62
C HIS A 60 31.29 44.33 -55.63
N THR A 61 30.68 43.56 -56.55
CA THR A 61 30.88 42.11 -56.64
C THR A 61 31.63 41.76 -57.92
N LEU A 62 32.85 41.24 -57.76
CA LEU A 62 33.58 40.55 -58.81
C LEU A 62 33.14 39.07 -58.81
N THR A 63 32.49 38.63 -59.88
CA THR A 63 32.16 37.22 -60.08
C THR A 63 33.23 36.55 -60.94
N LEU A 64 33.77 35.43 -60.45
CA LEU A 64 34.69 34.55 -61.17
C LEU A 64 33.98 33.22 -61.43
N ASP A 65 33.84 32.85 -62.71
CA ASP A 65 33.20 31.60 -63.12
C ASP A 65 34.08 30.80 -64.08
N ASN A 66 34.79 29.82 -63.54
CA ASN A 66 35.85 29.08 -64.23
C ASN A 66 36.97 30.00 -64.78
N TYR A 67 37.23 31.11 -64.10
CA TYR A 67 38.26 32.07 -64.45
C TYR A 67 39.64 31.47 -64.33
N THR A 68 40.41 31.46 -65.42
CA THR A 68 41.82 31.06 -65.41
C THR A 68 42.69 32.19 -65.93
N TYR A 69 43.67 32.61 -65.12
CA TYR A 69 44.65 33.63 -65.49
C TYR A 69 46.07 33.20 -65.15
N SER A 70 47.00 33.48 -66.08
CA SER A 70 48.43 33.40 -65.85
C SER A 70 49.12 34.59 -66.54
N GLY A 71 49.79 35.43 -65.77
CA GLY A 71 50.45 36.63 -66.29
C GLY A 71 50.97 37.55 -65.19
N LEU A 72 51.53 38.71 -65.57
CA LEU A 72 52.04 39.69 -64.61
C LEU A 72 50.92 40.38 -63.84
N GLY A 73 49.82 40.73 -64.51
CA GLY A 73 48.75 41.56 -63.97
C GLY A 73 48.95 43.05 -64.23
N TYR A 74 48.33 43.88 -63.41
CA TYR A 74 48.41 45.34 -63.47
C TYR A 74 49.62 45.87 -62.71
N GLU A 75 50.41 46.74 -63.34
CA GLU A 75 51.53 47.44 -62.72
C GLU A 75 51.01 48.64 -61.90
N TYR A 76 50.87 48.48 -60.59
CA TYR A 76 50.28 49.53 -59.73
C TYR A 76 51.31 50.51 -59.16
N THR A 77 52.60 50.17 -59.18
CA THR A 77 53.72 51.07 -58.84
C THR A 77 55.03 50.51 -59.36
N ASN A 78 55.97 51.35 -59.83
CA ASN A 78 57.37 51.05 -60.21
C ASN A 78 57.74 49.55 -60.28
N SER A 79 57.28 48.85 -61.32
CA SER A 79 57.54 47.43 -61.56
C SER A 79 57.06 46.48 -60.45
N ARG A 80 55.87 46.73 -59.90
CA ARG A 80 55.12 45.87 -58.98
C ARG A 80 53.75 45.57 -59.54
N TYR A 81 53.36 44.31 -59.49
CA TYR A 81 52.24 43.78 -60.23
C TYR A 81 51.25 43.03 -59.35
N ALA A 82 49.97 43.12 -59.71
CA ALA A 82 48.92 42.27 -59.15
C ALA A 82 47.95 41.79 -60.24
N ALA A 83 47.63 40.49 -60.24
CA ALA A 83 46.71 39.90 -61.21
C ALA A 83 45.28 40.42 -61.02
N ILE A 84 44.85 40.59 -59.77
CA ILE A 84 43.68 41.38 -59.40
C ILE A 84 44.14 42.51 -58.49
N TYR A 85 43.93 43.75 -58.92
CA TYR A 85 44.25 44.94 -58.13
C TYR A 85 42.99 45.73 -57.83
N TYR A 86 42.74 46.04 -56.56
CA TYR A 86 41.61 46.82 -56.09
C TYR A 86 42.07 48.02 -55.27
N ASN A 87 41.62 49.22 -55.63
CA ASN A 87 41.96 50.47 -54.95
C ASN A 87 40.70 51.26 -54.53
N GLY A 88 39.55 50.61 -54.49
CA GLY A 88 38.29 51.20 -54.02
C GLY A 88 38.20 51.24 -52.49
N THR A 89 37.44 52.21 -51.97
CA THR A 89 37.17 52.35 -50.54
C THR A 89 36.02 51.46 -50.05
N GLU A 90 35.16 51.02 -50.96
CA GLU A 90 34.02 50.15 -50.67
C GLU A 90 34.47 48.70 -50.46
N ASN A 91 33.64 47.90 -49.78
CA ASN A 91 33.92 46.48 -49.61
C ASN A 91 33.81 45.76 -50.96
N LEU A 92 34.75 44.87 -51.22
CA LEU A 92 34.77 44.06 -52.45
C LEU A 92 34.34 42.62 -52.12
N THR A 93 33.32 42.12 -52.79
CA THR A 93 32.99 40.69 -52.78
C THR A 93 33.58 40.04 -54.01
N ILE A 94 34.40 39.00 -53.82
CA ILE A 94 34.85 38.10 -54.87
C ILE A 94 33.96 36.85 -54.77
N SER A 95 32.94 36.82 -55.64
CA SER A 95 31.97 35.74 -55.75
C SER A 95 32.51 34.62 -56.64
N LEU A 96 32.59 33.41 -56.10
CA LEU A 96 33.18 32.24 -56.72
C LEU A 96 32.10 31.29 -57.21
N SER A 97 32.13 30.98 -58.50
CA SER A 97 31.43 29.84 -59.09
C SER A 97 32.40 29.02 -59.96
N GLY A 98 32.09 27.74 -60.16
CA GLY A 98 32.98 26.85 -60.92
C GLY A 98 34.36 26.70 -60.26
N SER A 99 35.38 26.40 -61.08
CA SER A 99 36.76 26.22 -60.62
C SER A 99 37.68 27.32 -61.17
N ASN A 100 38.10 28.23 -60.31
CA ASN A 100 38.89 29.41 -60.70
C ASN A 100 40.37 29.23 -60.34
N LYS A 101 41.26 29.80 -61.14
CA LYS A 101 42.71 29.75 -60.93
C LYS A 101 43.38 31.04 -61.39
N ILE A 102 44.18 31.64 -60.53
CA ILE A 102 44.94 32.85 -60.84
C ILE A 102 46.40 32.61 -60.46
N THR A 103 47.29 32.77 -61.42
CA THR A 103 48.74 32.63 -61.23
C THR A 103 49.43 33.92 -61.65
N GLN A 104 50.14 34.55 -60.72
CA GLN A 104 51.03 35.64 -61.09
C GLN A 104 52.36 35.02 -61.52
N SER A 105 52.78 35.26 -62.76
CA SER A 105 53.86 34.51 -63.45
C SER A 105 55.17 35.28 -63.60
N ARG A 106 55.43 36.29 -62.76
CA ARG A 106 56.66 37.10 -62.84
C ARG A 106 57.85 36.29 -62.32
N ASP A 107 58.87 36.16 -63.17
CA ASP A 107 60.19 35.66 -62.79
C ASP A 107 60.96 36.81 -62.09
N TRP A 108 61.59 36.55 -60.95
CA TRP A 108 62.18 37.54 -60.05
C TRP A 108 61.18 38.54 -59.49
N ALA A 109 60.10 38.03 -58.92
CA ALA A 109 59.11 38.84 -58.23
C ALA A 109 59.72 39.52 -56.98
N TYR A 110 59.23 40.71 -56.66
CA TYR A 110 59.56 41.40 -55.42
C TYR A 110 58.57 41.04 -54.30
N ASP A 111 58.96 41.34 -53.07
CA ASP A 111 58.16 41.13 -51.85
C ASP A 111 56.83 41.90 -51.80
N ASP A 112 56.66 42.88 -52.70
CA ASP A 112 55.41 43.59 -52.91
C ASP A 112 54.57 43.05 -54.07
N ASP A 113 55.07 42.12 -54.91
CA ASP A 113 54.24 41.49 -55.94
C ASP A 113 53.22 40.54 -55.31
N HIS A 114 51.96 40.57 -55.80
CA HIS A 114 50.86 39.78 -55.27
C HIS A 114 50.03 39.17 -56.38
N VAL A 115 49.20 38.17 -56.07
CA VAL A 115 48.17 37.72 -57.01
C VAL A 115 46.94 38.61 -56.89
N ILE A 116 46.47 38.83 -55.65
CA ILE A 116 45.34 39.70 -55.35
C ILE A 116 45.80 40.78 -54.36
N ARG A 117 45.54 42.04 -54.68
CA ARG A 117 45.94 43.19 -53.85
C ARG A 117 44.77 44.15 -53.63
N SER A 118 44.57 44.56 -52.37
CA SER A 118 43.69 45.68 -51.98
C SER A 118 44.42 46.70 -51.11
N ASP A 119 44.41 47.98 -51.51
CA ASP A 119 45.23 49.04 -50.91
C ASP A 119 44.50 49.92 -49.86
N LYS A 120 43.19 49.77 -49.69
CA LYS A 120 42.42 50.58 -48.71
C LYS A 120 42.27 49.85 -47.39
N ALA A 121 42.58 50.54 -46.29
CA ALA A 121 42.54 49.99 -44.95
C ALA A 121 41.11 49.72 -44.44
N ASP A 122 40.14 50.52 -44.92
CA ASP A 122 38.73 50.42 -44.53
C ASP A 122 37.94 49.47 -45.45
N CYS A 123 38.55 48.97 -46.53
CA CYS A 123 37.96 48.01 -47.45
C CYS A 123 38.10 46.59 -46.89
N THR A 124 36.97 45.90 -46.73
CA THR A 124 36.94 44.46 -46.51
C THR A 124 36.84 43.73 -47.84
N VAL A 125 37.75 42.77 -48.08
CA VAL A 125 37.63 41.83 -49.18
C VAL A 125 36.96 40.56 -48.67
N THR A 126 35.94 40.08 -49.37
CA THR A 126 35.20 38.87 -49.00
C THR A 126 35.24 37.84 -50.12
N PHE A 127 35.74 36.64 -49.85
CA PHE A 127 35.51 35.48 -50.70
C PHE A 127 34.20 34.81 -50.31
N ALA A 128 33.31 34.61 -51.28
CA ALA A 128 32.01 33.99 -51.08
C ALA A 128 31.57 33.21 -52.31
N GLY A 129 30.55 32.38 -52.20
CA GLY A 129 30.01 31.58 -53.29
C GLY A 129 30.26 30.09 -53.10
N SER A 130 29.80 29.28 -54.06
CA SER A 130 29.92 27.82 -54.00
C SER A 130 31.12 27.25 -54.77
N GLY A 131 31.81 28.09 -55.53
CA GLY A 131 32.98 27.71 -56.33
C GLY A 131 34.29 27.62 -55.55
N SER A 132 35.36 27.32 -56.29
CA SER A 132 36.73 27.28 -55.78
C SER A 132 37.62 28.34 -56.42
N LEU A 133 38.67 28.76 -55.72
CA LEU A 133 39.71 29.65 -56.23
C LEU A 133 41.10 29.22 -55.78
N ASP A 134 41.94 28.88 -56.77
CA ASP A 134 43.36 28.62 -56.61
C ASP A 134 44.19 29.87 -56.91
N ILE A 135 44.90 30.39 -55.91
CA ILE A 135 45.68 31.62 -55.96
C ILE A 135 47.16 31.27 -55.82
N ASN A 136 47.96 31.50 -56.86
CA ASN A 136 49.34 31.01 -56.89
C ASN A 136 50.31 32.13 -57.25
N MET A 137 51.28 32.38 -56.36
CA MET A 137 52.51 33.05 -56.76
C MET A 137 53.43 32.05 -57.48
N PHE A 138 54.03 32.47 -58.60
CA PHE A 138 55.03 31.66 -59.30
C PHE A 138 56.40 31.71 -58.61
N ASP A 139 56.83 32.90 -58.17
CA ASP A 139 58.13 33.12 -57.55
C ASP A 139 58.06 32.98 -56.01
N THR A 140 59.05 32.30 -55.44
CA THR A 140 59.13 32.02 -54.00
C THR A 140 59.52 33.24 -53.15
N TRP A 141 60.18 34.24 -53.74
CA TRP A 141 60.60 35.49 -53.07
C TRP A 141 59.55 36.60 -53.15
N ALA A 142 58.44 36.34 -53.85
CA ALA A 142 57.33 37.26 -53.96
C ALA A 142 56.69 37.61 -52.61
N GLY A 143 55.79 38.60 -52.63
CA GLY A 143 54.93 38.89 -51.51
C GLY A 143 53.88 37.81 -51.22
N PRO A 144 52.94 38.10 -50.30
CA PRO A 144 51.76 37.27 -50.10
C PRO A 144 50.96 37.11 -51.40
N ALA A 145 50.35 35.92 -51.58
CA ALA A 145 49.45 35.68 -52.70
C ALA A 145 48.24 36.60 -52.65
N VAL A 146 47.70 36.83 -51.44
CA VAL A 146 46.65 37.81 -51.19
C VAL A 146 47.14 38.84 -50.18
N PHE A 147 47.18 40.09 -50.60
CA PHE A 147 47.44 41.24 -49.73
C PHE A 147 46.17 42.09 -49.63
N CYS A 148 45.68 42.27 -48.41
CA CYS A 148 44.63 43.24 -48.13
C CYS A 148 45.11 44.19 -47.04
N LYS A 149 45.12 45.49 -47.32
CA LYS A 149 45.42 46.48 -46.27
C LYS A 149 44.34 46.48 -45.19
N GLY A 150 43.09 46.26 -45.58
CA GLY A 150 41.94 46.05 -44.69
C GLY A 150 41.66 44.58 -44.37
N PRO A 151 40.50 44.27 -43.78
CA PRO A 151 40.13 42.90 -43.39
C PRO A 151 39.89 41.98 -44.59
N LEU A 152 40.09 40.68 -44.37
CA LEU A 152 39.78 39.61 -45.31
C LEU A 152 38.81 38.62 -44.67
N VAL A 153 37.75 38.27 -45.39
CA VAL A 153 36.73 37.32 -44.92
C VAL A 153 36.59 36.17 -45.91
N PHE A 154 36.71 34.95 -45.39
CA PHE A 154 36.35 33.71 -46.08
C PHE A 154 34.94 33.33 -45.62
N SER A 155 33.93 33.71 -46.42
CA SER A 155 32.53 33.53 -46.05
C SER A 155 31.96 32.18 -46.46
N SER A 156 32.27 31.70 -47.67
CA SER A 156 31.79 30.43 -48.22
C SER A 156 32.67 30.02 -49.41
N GLY A 157 32.53 28.78 -49.87
CA GLY A 157 33.29 28.24 -51.00
C GLY A 157 34.65 27.69 -50.59
N SER A 158 35.54 27.53 -51.57
CA SER A 158 36.89 26.98 -51.34
C SER A 158 37.97 27.92 -51.84
N VAL A 159 38.98 28.21 -51.02
CA VAL A 159 40.14 29.01 -51.43
C VAL A 159 41.43 28.28 -51.08
N LYS A 160 42.28 28.12 -52.09
CA LYS A 160 43.66 27.66 -51.94
C LYS A 160 44.59 28.81 -52.29
N ALA A 161 45.55 29.14 -51.43
CA ALA A 161 46.49 30.22 -51.68
C ALA A 161 47.93 29.82 -51.35
N ILE A 162 48.83 30.01 -52.31
CA ILE A 162 50.26 29.78 -52.16
C ILE A 162 51.00 31.08 -52.47
N GLY A 163 51.61 31.68 -51.44
CA GLY A 163 52.38 32.93 -51.57
C GLY A 163 53.86 32.76 -51.26
N GLY A 164 54.67 33.79 -51.53
CA GLY A 164 56.13 33.75 -51.37
C GLY A 164 56.56 33.84 -49.90
N ASN A 165 56.82 35.07 -49.45
CA ASN A 165 57.24 35.39 -48.08
C ASN A 165 56.11 35.31 -47.02
N CYS A 166 54.88 35.03 -47.46
CA CYS A 166 53.69 34.77 -46.67
C CYS A 166 52.64 34.12 -47.59
N GLY A 167 51.68 33.36 -47.06
CA GLY A 167 50.55 32.91 -47.87
C GLY A 167 49.56 34.05 -48.12
N ILE A 168 48.98 34.58 -47.05
CA ILE A 168 48.00 35.66 -47.07
C ILE A 168 48.31 36.68 -45.96
N SER A 169 48.25 37.97 -46.32
CA SER A 169 48.46 39.08 -45.39
C SER A 169 47.23 40.00 -45.37
N ALA A 170 46.64 40.19 -44.19
CA ALA A 170 45.52 41.10 -43.98
C ALA A 170 45.50 41.69 -42.57
N SER A 171 44.83 42.81 -42.35
CA SER A 171 44.73 43.43 -41.02
C SER A 171 44.03 42.51 -40.01
N ALA A 172 42.99 41.80 -40.48
CA ALA A 172 42.32 40.69 -39.82
C ALA A 172 41.85 39.68 -40.86
N ILE A 173 41.82 38.40 -40.49
CA ILE A 173 41.42 37.29 -41.35
C ILE A 173 40.28 36.55 -40.64
N THR A 174 39.12 36.48 -41.25
CA THR A 174 37.95 35.79 -40.66
C THR A 174 37.60 34.56 -41.47
N ILE A 175 37.56 33.40 -40.82
CA ILE A 175 37.08 32.13 -41.38
C ILE A 175 35.68 31.86 -40.82
N LYS A 176 34.66 31.96 -41.67
CA LYS A 176 33.26 31.73 -41.31
C LYS A 176 32.93 30.25 -41.29
N LYS A 177 31.90 29.88 -40.53
CA LYS A 177 31.47 28.48 -40.41
C LYS A 177 30.95 27.87 -41.72
N GLU A 178 30.52 28.70 -42.66
CA GLU A 178 29.99 28.28 -43.97
C GLU A 178 31.09 28.02 -45.02
N ILE A 179 32.37 28.11 -44.62
CA ILE A 179 33.49 27.81 -45.51
C ILE A 179 33.55 26.32 -45.85
N THR A 180 33.82 25.99 -47.11
CA THR A 180 34.00 24.59 -47.53
C THR A 180 35.44 24.15 -47.34
N ALA A 181 36.40 24.98 -47.75
CA ALA A 181 37.83 24.76 -47.53
C ALA A 181 38.61 26.07 -47.59
N VAL A 182 39.57 26.25 -46.67
CA VAL A 182 40.64 27.25 -46.80
C VAL A 182 41.97 26.56 -46.59
N GLU A 183 42.78 26.51 -47.64
CA GLU A 183 44.15 25.97 -47.64
C GLU A 183 45.13 27.10 -47.95
N VAL A 184 46.03 27.41 -47.03
CA VAL A 184 46.98 28.52 -47.23
C VAL A 184 48.38 28.09 -46.86
N GLN A 185 49.32 28.37 -47.75
CA GLN A 185 50.73 27.99 -47.63
C GLN A 185 51.65 29.17 -48.02
N ALA A 186 52.82 29.23 -47.40
CA ALA A 186 53.93 30.07 -47.84
C ALA A 186 55.10 29.24 -48.39
N TYR A 187 55.79 29.74 -49.42
CA TYR A 187 56.94 29.05 -50.02
C TYR A 187 58.18 29.04 -49.13
N LEU A 188 58.53 30.18 -48.55
CA LEU A 188 59.74 30.27 -47.72
C LEU A 188 59.55 29.53 -46.39
N ASP A 189 60.54 28.76 -45.96
CA ASP A 189 60.45 27.98 -44.71
C ASP A 189 60.25 28.85 -43.47
N THR A 190 60.75 30.09 -43.49
CA THR A 190 60.60 31.06 -42.41
C THR A 190 59.29 31.86 -42.47
N ALA A 191 58.51 31.70 -43.54
CA ALA A 191 57.26 32.41 -43.76
C ALA A 191 56.07 31.74 -43.07
N LYS A 192 54.98 32.50 -42.93
CA LYS A 192 53.74 32.06 -42.30
C LYS A 192 52.64 31.97 -43.33
N ALA A 193 51.75 30.99 -43.19
CA ALA A 193 50.54 30.92 -44.00
C ALA A 193 49.68 32.19 -43.85
N PHE A 194 49.52 32.66 -42.61
CA PHE A 194 48.77 33.88 -42.31
C PHE A 194 49.61 34.93 -41.59
N ASN A 195 49.62 36.15 -42.14
CA ASN A 195 50.10 37.35 -41.48
C ASN A 195 48.91 38.28 -41.19
N GLY A 196 48.37 38.17 -39.97
CA GLY A 196 47.20 38.89 -39.52
C GLY A 196 46.63 38.28 -38.25
N LYS A 197 45.64 38.94 -37.64
CA LYS A 197 44.85 38.34 -36.57
C LYS A 197 43.79 37.44 -37.19
N VAL A 198 43.84 36.13 -36.92
CA VAL A 198 42.93 35.13 -37.46
C VAL A 198 41.80 34.90 -36.47
N ILE A 199 40.57 35.10 -36.93
CA ILE A 199 39.31 34.77 -36.25
C ILE A 199 38.74 33.58 -37.01
N ASN A 200 38.47 32.47 -36.34
CA ASN A 200 37.94 31.27 -36.99
C ASN A 200 36.75 30.71 -36.21
N GLU A 201 35.63 30.53 -36.90
CA GLU A 201 34.40 29.94 -36.34
C GLU A 201 34.42 28.40 -36.38
N VAL A 202 35.41 27.82 -37.08
CA VAL A 202 35.60 26.37 -37.26
C VAL A 202 36.98 25.93 -36.81
N ILE A 203 37.11 24.66 -36.44
CA ILE A 203 38.41 24.03 -36.15
C ILE A 203 39.21 23.97 -37.46
N GLY A 204 40.51 24.24 -37.36
CA GLY A 204 41.45 24.05 -38.44
C GLY A 204 42.61 23.16 -38.03
N VAL A 205 43.56 23.01 -38.94
CA VAL A 205 44.85 22.36 -38.73
C VAL A 205 45.94 23.32 -39.18
N GLY A 206 47.03 23.39 -38.44
CA GLY A 206 48.21 24.15 -38.79
C GLY A 206 49.42 23.24 -38.87
N TYR A 207 50.27 23.43 -39.87
CA TYR A 207 51.51 22.68 -40.05
C TYR A 207 52.70 23.59 -39.77
N ASN A 208 53.65 23.12 -38.97
CA ASN A 208 54.91 23.84 -38.75
C ASN A 208 55.86 23.71 -39.95
N GLN A 209 57.05 24.31 -39.87
CA GLN A 209 58.07 24.24 -40.95
C GLN A 209 58.54 22.81 -41.28
N TRP A 210 58.29 21.85 -40.39
CA TRP A 210 58.63 20.43 -40.53
C TRP A 210 57.42 19.58 -41.00
N GLN A 211 56.34 20.22 -41.45
CA GLN A 211 55.10 19.58 -41.88
C GLN A 211 54.39 18.77 -40.78
N GLN A 212 54.64 19.08 -39.51
CA GLN A 212 53.94 18.42 -38.41
C GLN A 212 52.61 19.13 -38.13
N PRO A 213 51.48 18.39 -38.10
CA PRO A 213 50.16 18.97 -37.87
C PRO A 213 49.91 19.29 -36.40
N THR A 214 49.17 20.38 -36.17
CA THR A 214 48.64 20.79 -34.87
C THR A 214 47.20 21.29 -35.06
N SER A 215 46.27 20.84 -34.23
CA SER A 215 44.88 21.36 -34.25
C SER A 215 44.85 22.86 -33.91
N ILE A 216 44.05 23.61 -34.66
CA ILE A 216 43.72 25.01 -34.43
C ILE A 216 42.27 25.06 -33.93
N PRO A 217 42.02 25.34 -32.64
CA PRO A 217 40.65 25.42 -32.14
C PRO A 217 39.91 26.64 -32.71
N ALA A 218 38.58 26.61 -32.72
CA ALA A 218 37.75 27.77 -33.02
C ALA A 218 38.09 28.94 -32.05
N ASP A 219 38.29 30.14 -32.60
CA ASP A 219 38.67 31.33 -31.83
C ASP A 219 38.01 32.59 -32.41
N THR A 220 36.95 33.05 -31.75
CA THR A 220 36.22 34.27 -32.12
C THR A 220 36.87 35.54 -31.61
N ALA A 221 37.77 35.44 -30.63
CA ALA A 221 38.52 36.57 -30.09
C ALA A 221 39.71 36.93 -30.99
N GLY A 222 40.21 35.95 -31.75
CA GLY A 222 41.20 36.02 -32.80
C GLY A 222 42.65 36.07 -32.31
N LYS A 223 43.53 35.34 -32.98
CA LYS A 223 44.96 35.19 -32.61
C LYS A 223 45.87 35.24 -33.83
N LYS A 224 47.15 35.58 -33.59
CA LYS A 224 48.18 35.42 -34.61
C LYS A 224 48.59 33.95 -34.69
N LEU A 225 48.48 33.37 -35.87
CA LEU A 225 48.96 32.02 -36.14
C LEU A 225 50.44 32.08 -36.59
N SER A 226 51.20 31.01 -36.33
CA SER A 226 52.63 30.92 -36.71
C SER A 226 52.96 29.63 -37.46
N TYR A 227 51.98 29.10 -38.17
CA TYR A 227 52.10 27.89 -38.99
C TYR A 227 52.58 28.25 -40.41
N LYS A 228 53.35 27.34 -41.03
CA LYS A 228 53.81 27.45 -42.43
C LYS A 228 52.67 27.18 -43.40
N GLU A 229 51.77 26.26 -43.03
CA GLU A 229 50.56 25.91 -43.77
C GLU A 229 49.38 25.80 -42.80
N VAL A 230 48.18 26.15 -43.26
CA VAL A 230 46.94 26.00 -42.50
C VAL A 230 45.83 25.47 -43.38
N GLY A 231 44.95 24.66 -42.79
CA GLY A 231 43.75 24.10 -43.40
C GLY A 231 42.53 24.32 -42.51
N PHE A 232 41.40 24.71 -43.07
CA PHE A 232 40.11 24.78 -42.36
C PHE A 232 39.02 24.07 -43.18
N PRO A 233 38.52 22.90 -42.74
CA PRO A 233 37.26 22.30 -43.17
C PRO A 233 36.28 22.08 -42.00
N SER A 234 34.96 22.07 -42.23
CA SER A 234 34.01 21.46 -41.28
C SER A 234 32.70 21.05 -41.95
N MET A 235 32.52 19.74 -42.14
CA MET A 235 31.20 19.12 -42.32
C MET A 235 31.02 18.04 -41.23
N THR A 236 29.86 17.99 -40.57
CA THR A 236 29.53 16.98 -39.55
C THR A 236 28.60 15.92 -40.13
N PHE A 237 28.78 14.66 -39.71
CA PHE A 237 27.94 13.54 -40.13
C PHE A 237 27.36 12.80 -38.92
N THR A 238 26.23 12.14 -39.12
CA THR A 238 25.70 11.15 -38.16
C THR A 238 26.20 9.76 -38.57
N LEU A 239 26.77 9.04 -37.62
CA LEU A 239 27.12 7.64 -37.75
C LEU A 239 26.01 6.78 -37.12
N VAL A 240 25.47 5.85 -37.89
CA VAL A 240 24.39 4.95 -37.47
C VAL A 240 24.84 3.49 -37.59
N TYR A 241 24.53 2.69 -36.57
CA TYR A 241 24.85 1.27 -36.55
C TYR A 241 23.70 0.46 -37.15
N ASP A 242 23.98 -0.27 -38.23
CA ASP A 242 23.04 -1.19 -38.83
C ASP A 242 23.31 -2.62 -38.30
N PRO A 243 22.37 -3.24 -37.56
CA PRO A 243 22.54 -4.60 -37.07
C PRO A 243 22.59 -5.65 -38.20
N ASN A 244 22.22 -5.29 -39.42
CA ASN A 244 21.93 -6.21 -40.50
C ASN A 244 20.92 -7.27 -40.00
N ASP A 245 21.28 -8.56 -40.01
CA ASP A 245 20.41 -9.64 -39.50
C ASP A 245 20.47 -9.83 -37.97
N GLY A 246 21.30 -9.05 -37.27
CA GLY A 246 21.48 -9.14 -35.82
C GLY A 246 20.30 -8.57 -35.03
N LEU A 247 20.29 -8.83 -33.72
CA LEU A 247 19.23 -8.36 -32.82
C LEU A 247 19.74 -7.28 -31.86
N GLY A 248 18.96 -6.22 -31.71
CA GLY A 248 19.29 -5.07 -30.86
C GLY A 248 19.69 -3.84 -31.66
N ALA A 249 20.14 -2.81 -30.96
CA ALA A 249 20.59 -1.56 -31.54
C ALA A 249 21.76 -0.99 -30.72
N MET A 250 22.57 -0.18 -31.36
CA MET A 250 23.59 0.66 -30.73
C MET A 250 23.23 2.13 -30.97
N ASP A 251 23.58 2.99 -30.01
CA ASP A 251 23.29 4.43 -30.11
C ASP A 251 24.09 5.07 -31.26
N SER A 252 23.48 6.04 -31.96
CA SER A 252 24.15 6.78 -33.04
C SER A 252 25.17 7.79 -32.50
N GLU A 253 26.17 8.13 -33.31
CA GLU A 253 27.26 9.05 -32.94
C GLU A 253 27.40 10.23 -33.93
N LYS A 254 28.02 11.32 -33.49
CA LYS A 254 28.32 12.50 -34.33
C LYS A 254 29.82 12.57 -34.58
N VAL A 255 30.21 12.69 -35.85
CA VAL A 255 31.62 12.69 -36.28
C VAL A 255 31.90 13.84 -37.25
N ASN A 256 33.14 14.33 -37.30
CA ASN A 256 33.56 15.42 -38.20
C ASN A 256 34.34 14.89 -39.42
N GLU A 257 34.15 15.53 -40.58
CA GLU A 257 34.98 15.30 -41.77
C GLU A 257 36.46 15.61 -41.47
N GLY A 258 37.35 14.67 -41.78
CA GLY A 258 38.79 14.75 -41.57
C GLY A 258 39.30 14.17 -40.25
N GLU A 259 38.41 13.72 -39.35
CA GLU A 259 38.80 13.05 -38.10
C GLU A 259 38.88 11.52 -38.24
N PHE A 260 39.72 10.87 -37.45
CA PHE A 260 39.72 9.42 -37.28
C PHE A 260 38.69 9.02 -36.20
N PHE A 261 37.88 8.02 -36.50
CA PHE A 261 36.89 7.44 -35.59
C PHE A 261 37.26 6.00 -35.25
N GLU A 262 37.38 5.68 -33.95
CA GLU A 262 37.65 4.32 -33.47
C GLU A 262 36.37 3.50 -33.39
N LEU A 263 36.30 2.38 -34.11
CA LEU A 263 35.11 1.53 -34.15
C LEU A 263 34.90 0.79 -32.81
N PRO A 264 33.69 0.81 -32.23
CA PRO A 264 33.45 0.20 -30.93
C PRO A 264 33.38 -1.33 -31.01
N VAL A 265 33.45 -1.96 -29.83
CA VAL A 265 33.06 -3.36 -29.65
C VAL A 265 31.58 -3.51 -29.98
N CYS A 266 31.25 -4.48 -30.83
CA CYS A 266 29.87 -4.77 -31.20
C CYS A 266 29.11 -5.33 -30.00
N THR A 267 28.00 -4.67 -29.63
CA THR A 267 27.07 -5.14 -28.57
C THR A 267 25.76 -5.68 -29.13
N ILE A 268 25.63 -5.70 -30.47
CA ILE A 268 24.47 -6.27 -31.17
C ILE A 268 24.55 -7.79 -31.05
N GLU A 269 23.44 -8.42 -30.68
CA GLU A 269 23.38 -9.88 -30.54
C GLU A 269 23.48 -10.52 -31.94
N PRO A 270 24.44 -11.43 -32.16
CA PRO A 270 24.58 -12.11 -33.45
C PRO A 270 23.32 -12.92 -33.81
N PRO A 271 23.01 -13.09 -35.11
CA PRO A 271 22.05 -14.07 -35.57
C PRO A 271 22.40 -15.48 -35.07
N GLU A 272 21.40 -16.36 -34.97
CA GLU A 272 21.61 -17.75 -34.58
C GLU A 272 22.64 -18.44 -35.51
N GLY A 273 23.59 -19.15 -34.93
CA GLY A 273 24.68 -19.83 -35.66
C GLY A 273 25.86 -18.94 -36.08
N LYS A 274 25.85 -17.66 -35.71
CA LYS A 274 26.89 -16.71 -36.14
C LYS A 274 27.61 -16.01 -34.98
N ILE A 275 28.79 -15.48 -35.30
CA ILE A 275 29.57 -14.55 -34.47
C ILE A 275 29.78 -13.24 -35.22
N PHE A 276 30.06 -12.17 -34.49
CA PHE A 276 30.49 -10.91 -35.09
C PHE A 276 31.80 -11.11 -35.85
N SER A 277 31.84 -10.67 -37.11
CA SER A 277 33.03 -10.79 -37.96
C SER A 277 33.80 -9.48 -38.02
N HIS A 278 33.13 -8.40 -38.43
CA HIS A 278 33.71 -7.06 -38.58
C HIS A 278 32.59 -6.03 -38.81
N TRP A 279 32.95 -4.77 -38.72
CA TRP A 279 32.17 -3.64 -39.20
C TRP A 279 32.48 -3.38 -40.67
N GLU A 280 31.44 -3.14 -41.45
CA GLU A 280 31.53 -2.57 -42.79
C GLU A 280 31.07 -1.11 -42.72
N VAL A 281 31.99 -0.18 -43.00
CA VAL A 281 31.68 1.25 -43.03
C VAL A 281 31.40 1.65 -44.47
N SER A 282 30.28 2.32 -44.70
CA SER A 282 29.89 2.81 -46.03
C SER A 282 31.04 3.56 -46.69
N GLY A 283 31.32 3.27 -47.96
CA GLY A 283 32.34 3.98 -48.75
C GLY A 283 33.79 3.81 -48.30
N VAL A 284 34.05 2.83 -47.44
CA VAL A 284 35.39 2.42 -46.98
C VAL A 284 35.60 0.96 -47.37
N ASP A 285 36.58 0.66 -48.22
CA ASP A 285 36.87 -0.71 -48.68
C ASP A 285 37.58 -1.58 -47.62
N LEU A 286 37.92 -1.01 -46.46
CA LEU A 286 38.61 -1.69 -45.36
C LEU A 286 37.59 -2.36 -44.42
N LEU A 287 37.85 -3.62 -44.05
CA LEU A 287 37.11 -4.31 -43.00
C LEU A 287 37.54 -3.77 -41.62
N GLY A 288 36.60 -3.21 -40.86
CA GLY A 288 36.87 -2.58 -39.58
C GLY A 288 36.66 -3.53 -38.41
N MET A 289 37.73 -3.88 -37.69
CA MET A 289 37.60 -4.60 -36.41
C MET A 289 37.34 -3.59 -35.27
N PRO A 290 36.78 -3.99 -34.12
CA PRO A 290 36.72 -3.15 -32.93
C PRO A 290 38.12 -2.62 -32.58
N GLY A 291 38.22 -1.33 -32.29
CA GLY A 291 39.48 -0.60 -32.07
C GLY A 291 40.19 -0.15 -33.35
N SER A 292 39.67 -0.47 -34.55
CA SER A 292 40.22 0.06 -35.80
C SER A 292 39.79 1.52 -35.98
N GLU A 293 40.71 2.38 -36.40
CA GLU A 293 40.43 3.78 -36.72
C GLU A 293 40.03 3.92 -38.20
N VAL A 294 38.94 4.65 -38.46
CA VAL A 294 38.45 4.98 -39.80
C VAL A 294 38.52 6.49 -40.00
N LEU A 295 39.20 6.94 -41.05
CA LEU A 295 39.20 8.35 -41.44
C LEU A 295 37.83 8.73 -42.02
N ILE A 296 37.14 9.66 -41.37
CA ILE A 296 35.84 10.16 -41.83
C ILE A 296 36.05 11.12 -42.99
N THR A 297 35.63 10.71 -44.18
CA THR A 297 35.64 11.58 -45.36
C THR A 297 34.26 11.63 -46.00
N ARG A 298 34.06 12.54 -46.95
CA ARG A 298 32.86 12.56 -47.80
C ARG A 298 32.56 11.24 -48.51
N SER A 299 33.55 10.38 -48.76
CA SER A 299 33.28 9.07 -49.37
C SER A 299 32.47 8.16 -48.44
N CYS A 300 32.53 8.37 -47.12
CA CYS A 300 31.84 7.56 -46.14
C CYS A 300 30.32 7.78 -46.08
N VAL A 301 29.85 8.85 -46.70
CA VAL A 301 28.49 9.38 -46.51
C VAL A 301 27.57 8.86 -47.60
N ASN A 302 26.43 8.32 -47.19
CA ASN A 302 25.39 7.96 -48.13
C ASN A 302 24.75 9.22 -48.71
N ASN A 303 24.89 9.43 -50.01
CA ASN A 303 24.40 10.63 -50.71
C ASN A 303 22.87 10.85 -50.61
N ASN A 304 22.09 9.83 -50.26
CA ASN A 304 20.64 9.93 -50.12
C ASN A 304 20.20 10.30 -48.69
N THR A 305 20.91 9.80 -47.67
CA THR A 305 20.52 9.98 -46.26
C THR A 305 21.36 11.04 -45.55
N GLY A 306 22.58 11.34 -46.03
CA GLY A 306 23.54 12.21 -45.36
C GLY A 306 24.19 11.57 -44.13
N GLU A 307 24.02 10.26 -43.95
CA GLU A 307 24.52 9.50 -42.80
C GLU A 307 25.64 8.54 -43.22
N ILE A 308 26.47 8.17 -42.26
CA ILE A 308 27.48 7.11 -42.39
C ILE A 308 26.89 5.86 -41.74
N THR A 309 26.72 4.78 -42.52
CA THR A 309 26.26 3.50 -41.99
C THR A 309 27.44 2.62 -41.64
N VAL A 310 27.47 2.14 -40.39
CA VAL A 310 28.41 1.13 -39.88
C VAL A 310 27.62 -0.15 -39.66
N MET A 311 27.79 -1.09 -40.58
CA MET A 311 26.98 -2.31 -40.64
C MET A 311 27.72 -3.48 -40.01
N ALA A 312 27.02 -4.21 -39.13
CA ALA A 312 27.56 -5.44 -38.55
C ALA A 312 27.57 -6.57 -39.59
N ARG A 313 28.73 -7.18 -39.79
CA ARG A 313 28.88 -8.41 -40.59
C ARG A 313 29.07 -9.61 -39.69
N TRP A 314 28.44 -10.70 -40.09
CA TRP A 314 28.32 -11.93 -39.30
C TRP A 314 28.98 -13.09 -40.03
N ALA A 315 29.76 -13.89 -39.31
CA ALA A 315 30.38 -15.12 -39.83
C ALA A 315 29.73 -16.34 -39.19
N GLU A 316 29.55 -17.41 -39.98
CA GLU A 316 29.12 -18.72 -39.46
C GLU A 316 30.16 -19.26 -38.47
N ALA A 317 29.68 -19.80 -37.35
CA ALA A 317 30.52 -20.41 -36.33
C ALA A 317 29.83 -21.63 -35.73
N PRO A 318 30.59 -22.65 -35.28
CA PRO A 318 30.01 -23.74 -34.50
C PRO A 318 29.38 -23.20 -33.22
N ALA A 319 28.22 -23.74 -32.83
CA ALA A 319 27.56 -23.32 -31.61
C ALA A 319 28.29 -23.82 -30.36
N ALA A 320 28.30 -23.00 -29.31
CA ALA A 320 28.64 -23.43 -27.97
C ALA A 320 27.74 -24.59 -27.53
N THR A 321 28.30 -25.52 -26.76
CA THR A 321 27.60 -26.76 -26.38
C THR A 321 27.18 -26.70 -24.93
N ILE A 322 25.92 -27.05 -24.64
CA ILE A 322 25.45 -27.25 -23.27
C ILE A 322 25.81 -28.69 -22.87
N LYS A 323 26.90 -28.86 -22.09
CA LYS A 323 27.36 -30.17 -21.59
C LYS A 323 26.40 -30.78 -20.58
N THR A 324 25.89 -29.93 -19.69
CA THR A 324 24.93 -30.33 -18.66
C THR A 324 23.80 -29.33 -18.66
N ALA A 325 22.59 -29.78 -19.00
CA ALA A 325 21.41 -28.93 -18.94
C ALA A 325 21.10 -28.54 -17.48
N PRO A 326 20.64 -27.31 -17.21
CA PRO A 326 20.09 -26.94 -15.92
C PRO A 326 18.91 -27.86 -15.56
N LYS A 327 18.79 -28.20 -14.29
CA LYS A 327 17.67 -29.03 -13.80
C LYS A 327 16.74 -28.16 -12.97
N GLY A 328 15.47 -28.11 -13.35
CA GLY A 328 14.42 -27.46 -12.57
C GLY A 328 14.30 -28.03 -11.17
N GLN A 329 14.17 -27.16 -10.18
CA GLN A 329 13.92 -27.54 -8.80
C GLN A 329 12.42 -27.65 -8.51
N GLU A 330 12.09 -28.59 -7.62
CA GLU A 330 10.78 -28.68 -7.01
C GLU A 330 10.91 -28.41 -5.52
N CYS A 331 10.47 -27.23 -5.09
CA CYS A 331 10.54 -26.78 -3.70
C CYS A 331 9.12 -26.58 -3.14
N THR A 332 9.01 -26.37 -1.84
CA THR A 332 7.77 -25.94 -1.19
C THR A 332 7.94 -24.52 -0.70
N TYR A 333 6.90 -23.70 -0.77
CA TYR A 333 6.93 -22.30 -0.33
C TYR A 333 7.49 -22.13 1.10
N THR A 334 8.54 -21.31 1.24
CA THR A 334 9.24 -21.01 2.51
C THR A 334 9.11 -19.55 2.92
N GLY A 335 8.56 -18.69 2.05
CA GLY A 335 8.53 -17.24 2.24
C GLY A 335 9.84 -16.52 1.92
N SER A 336 10.88 -17.23 1.49
CA SER A 336 12.18 -16.69 1.07
C SER A 336 12.47 -16.99 -0.41
N PRO A 337 13.42 -16.27 -1.05
CA PRO A 337 13.88 -16.62 -2.40
C PRO A 337 14.51 -18.00 -2.45
N GLU A 338 14.05 -18.83 -3.38
CA GLU A 338 14.54 -20.18 -3.67
C GLU A 338 15.17 -20.19 -5.06
N GLU A 339 16.32 -20.83 -5.22
CA GLU A 339 16.93 -21.06 -6.54
C GLU A 339 16.05 -21.98 -7.38
N LEU A 340 15.75 -21.58 -8.61
CA LEU A 340 14.79 -22.30 -9.45
C LEU A 340 15.41 -23.46 -10.23
N VAL A 341 16.70 -23.43 -10.47
CA VAL A 341 17.42 -24.49 -11.19
C VAL A 341 18.73 -24.82 -10.50
N THR A 342 19.19 -26.05 -10.63
CA THR A 342 20.63 -26.33 -10.44
C THR A 342 21.37 -25.89 -11.69
N ALA A 343 22.51 -25.20 -11.51
CA ALA A 343 23.30 -24.67 -12.61
C ALA A 343 23.63 -25.74 -13.68
N GLY A 344 23.62 -25.31 -14.94
CA GLY A 344 24.10 -26.09 -16.07
C GLY A 344 25.58 -25.86 -16.30
N ALA A 345 26.15 -26.56 -17.27
CA ALA A 345 27.53 -26.38 -17.70
C ALA A 345 27.59 -26.25 -19.22
N ALA A 346 28.39 -25.30 -19.70
CA ALA A 346 28.65 -25.08 -21.11
C ALA A 346 30.10 -25.47 -21.47
N GLU A 347 30.32 -25.75 -22.76
CA GLU A 347 31.63 -25.82 -23.41
C GLU A 347 31.68 -24.74 -24.48
N HIS A 348 32.83 -24.08 -24.62
CA HIS A 348 33.05 -22.98 -25.57
C HIS A 348 32.08 -21.80 -25.37
N GLY A 349 31.69 -21.57 -24.12
CA GLY A 349 30.72 -20.54 -23.78
C GLY A 349 30.39 -20.47 -22.29
N THR A 350 29.51 -19.54 -21.95
CA THR A 350 29.04 -19.28 -20.58
C THR A 350 27.53 -19.44 -20.50
N MET A 351 27.03 -20.12 -19.46
CA MET A 351 25.59 -20.27 -19.25
C MET A 351 24.94 -18.93 -18.89
N GLN A 352 23.81 -18.64 -19.52
CA GLN A 352 22.92 -17.55 -19.14
C GLN A 352 21.49 -18.05 -18.95
N TYR A 353 20.75 -17.32 -18.12
CA TYR A 353 19.41 -17.61 -17.67
C TYR A 353 18.51 -16.37 -17.72
N VAL A 354 17.21 -16.57 -17.93
CA VAL A 354 16.20 -15.52 -17.81
C VAL A 354 14.85 -16.15 -17.47
N LEU A 355 14.02 -15.44 -16.71
CA LEU A 355 12.64 -15.85 -16.45
C LEU A 355 11.75 -15.50 -17.64
N GLY A 356 11.05 -16.50 -18.17
CA GLY A 356 10.02 -16.32 -19.20
C GLY A 356 8.59 -16.37 -18.63
N THR A 357 7.63 -16.05 -19.49
CA THR A 357 6.19 -16.13 -19.19
C THR A 357 5.62 -17.53 -19.42
N ASP A 358 6.23 -18.28 -20.34
CA ASP A 358 5.80 -19.60 -20.79
C ASP A 358 7.00 -20.41 -21.34
N ALA A 359 6.74 -21.66 -21.72
CA ALA A 359 7.74 -22.60 -22.21
C ALA A 359 8.04 -22.49 -23.71
N GLU A 360 7.30 -21.67 -24.46
CA GLU A 360 7.35 -21.61 -25.92
C GLU A 360 8.03 -20.33 -26.44
N THR A 361 7.88 -19.22 -25.72
CA THR A 361 8.36 -17.90 -26.13
C THR A 361 9.60 -17.50 -25.33
N ALA A 362 10.77 -17.59 -25.96
CA ALA A 362 12.03 -17.20 -25.34
C ALA A 362 12.11 -15.66 -25.16
N PRO A 363 12.54 -15.17 -23.98
CA PRO A 363 12.76 -13.74 -23.79
C PRO A 363 13.86 -13.17 -24.69
N VAL A 364 13.67 -11.94 -25.16
CA VAL A 364 14.63 -11.21 -26.01
C VAL A 364 15.69 -10.43 -25.23
N SER A 365 15.46 -10.19 -23.93
CA SER A 365 16.37 -9.42 -23.06
C SER A 365 16.28 -9.93 -21.61
N GLY A 366 17.17 -9.44 -20.73
CA GLY A 366 17.18 -9.81 -19.30
C GLY A 366 17.98 -11.07 -18.96
N TRP A 367 18.81 -11.56 -19.88
CA TRP A 367 19.70 -12.70 -19.68
C TRP A 367 20.81 -12.37 -18.68
N SER A 368 21.05 -13.24 -17.70
CA SER A 368 22.11 -13.12 -16.68
C SER A 368 22.84 -14.44 -16.45
N THR A 369 24.07 -14.40 -15.95
CA THR A 369 24.79 -15.60 -15.49
C THR A 369 24.29 -16.10 -14.12
N ASP A 370 23.53 -15.28 -13.40
CA ASP A 370 23.00 -15.63 -12.08
C ASP A 370 21.89 -16.67 -12.18
N ILE A 371 21.83 -17.56 -11.19
CA ILE A 371 20.75 -18.54 -11.07
C ILE A 371 19.46 -17.81 -10.68
N PRO A 372 18.38 -17.91 -11.49
CA PRO A 372 17.13 -17.23 -11.18
C PRO A 372 16.51 -17.76 -9.89
N THR A 373 15.97 -16.85 -9.08
CA THR A 373 15.24 -17.19 -7.86
C THR A 373 13.76 -16.89 -7.98
N GLY A 374 12.92 -17.69 -7.31
CA GLY A 374 11.49 -17.47 -7.16
C GLY A 374 11.07 -17.45 -5.69
N VAL A 375 9.93 -16.85 -5.39
CA VAL A 375 9.38 -16.79 -4.01
C VAL A 375 7.96 -17.33 -3.98
N GLU A 376 7.14 -17.03 -4.98
CA GLU A 376 5.73 -17.38 -5.00
C GLU A 376 5.51 -18.85 -5.38
N ALA A 377 4.48 -19.48 -4.82
CA ALA A 377 4.13 -20.83 -5.19
C ALA A 377 3.48 -20.87 -6.57
N LYS A 378 4.28 -21.17 -7.59
CA LYS A 378 3.84 -21.33 -8.98
C LYS A 378 4.84 -22.14 -9.79
N THR A 379 4.48 -22.41 -11.05
CA THR A 379 5.43 -22.89 -12.05
C THR A 379 6.20 -21.70 -12.63
N TYR A 380 7.51 -21.83 -12.70
CA TYR A 380 8.43 -20.88 -13.31
C TYR A 380 9.01 -21.49 -14.58
N TYR A 381 9.19 -20.65 -15.60
CA TYR A 381 9.81 -21.00 -16.87
C TYR A 381 11.19 -20.36 -16.93
N VAL A 382 12.23 -21.17 -16.70
CA VAL A 382 13.61 -20.71 -16.73
C VAL A 382 14.17 -21.01 -18.11
N TRP A 383 14.36 -19.95 -18.90
CA TRP A 383 15.02 -20.03 -20.18
C TRP A 383 16.53 -19.96 -19.99
N TYR A 384 17.26 -20.76 -20.74
CA TYR A 384 18.71 -20.84 -20.66
C TYR A 384 19.36 -21.02 -22.04
N ARG A 385 20.60 -20.56 -22.16
CA ARG A 385 21.48 -20.79 -23.32
C ARG A 385 22.95 -20.76 -22.89
N ALA A 386 23.83 -21.29 -23.73
CA ALA A 386 25.25 -21.01 -23.65
C ALA A 386 25.57 -19.84 -24.59
N ILE A 387 26.07 -18.73 -24.06
CA ILE A 387 26.67 -17.65 -24.86
C ILE A 387 28.02 -18.14 -25.34
N GLY A 388 28.21 -18.19 -26.65
CA GLY A 388 29.48 -18.63 -27.25
C GLY A 388 30.63 -17.66 -27.01
N ASP A 389 31.84 -18.17 -27.10
CA ASP A 389 33.08 -17.39 -27.05
C ASP A 389 33.41 -16.70 -28.39
N GLU A 390 34.61 -16.12 -28.52
CA GLU A 390 35.08 -15.43 -29.73
C GLU A 390 35.05 -16.30 -31.00
N THR A 391 35.00 -17.63 -30.85
CA THR A 391 35.07 -18.59 -31.96
C THR A 391 33.83 -19.44 -32.13
N HIS A 392 32.83 -19.29 -31.23
CA HIS A 392 31.62 -20.09 -31.22
C HIS A 392 30.38 -19.19 -31.17
N SER A 393 29.35 -19.54 -31.93
CA SER A 393 28.06 -18.87 -31.80
C SER A 393 27.38 -19.26 -30.48
N SER A 394 26.39 -18.47 -30.06
CA SER A 394 25.52 -18.90 -28.96
C SER A 394 24.76 -20.18 -29.33
N SER A 395 24.46 -21.01 -28.32
CA SER A 395 23.60 -22.17 -28.49
C SER A 395 22.14 -21.77 -28.75
N GLN A 396 21.32 -22.73 -29.17
CA GLN A 396 19.87 -22.56 -29.16
C GLN A 396 19.37 -22.26 -27.74
N LYS A 397 18.27 -21.51 -27.66
CA LYS A 397 17.58 -21.21 -26.39
C LYS A 397 16.71 -22.41 -26.00
N HIS A 398 16.80 -22.81 -24.74
CA HIS A 398 16.02 -23.90 -24.18
C HIS A 398 15.25 -23.43 -22.95
N CYS A 399 14.17 -24.14 -22.61
CA CYS A 399 13.38 -23.88 -21.41
C CYS A 399 13.40 -25.09 -20.48
N VAL A 400 13.52 -24.83 -19.18
CA VAL A 400 13.28 -25.81 -18.12
C VAL A 400 12.26 -25.24 -17.14
N THR A 401 11.35 -26.08 -16.66
CA THR A 401 10.35 -25.68 -15.67
C THR A 401 10.86 -25.94 -14.25
N ALA A 402 10.56 -25.02 -13.35
CA ALA A 402 10.77 -25.16 -11.91
C ALA A 402 9.44 -24.94 -11.18
N VAL A 403 9.23 -25.59 -10.05
CA VAL A 403 7.96 -25.51 -9.32
C VAL A 403 8.22 -25.19 -7.86
N ILE A 404 7.66 -24.07 -7.40
CA ILE A 404 7.47 -23.83 -5.97
C ILE A 404 6.05 -24.28 -5.64
N ARG A 405 5.91 -25.40 -4.94
CA ARG A 405 4.63 -25.95 -4.51
C ARG A 405 4.07 -25.11 -3.37
N LYS A 406 2.74 -25.03 -3.30
CA LYS A 406 2.06 -24.41 -2.17
C LYS A 406 2.41 -25.14 -0.88
N LYS A 407 2.56 -24.39 0.21
CA LYS A 407 2.76 -24.97 1.54
C LYS A 407 1.40 -25.31 2.15
N GLU A 408 1.33 -26.40 2.90
CA GLU A 408 0.14 -26.71 3.70
C GLU A 408 0.02 -25.73 4.88
N ALA A 409 -1.19 -25.26 5.15
CA ALA A 409 -1.54 -24.51 6.35
C ALA A 409 -2.91 -24.95 6.86
N THR A 410 -3.08 -24.93 8.18
CA THR A 410 -4.33 -25.36 8.82
C THR A 410 -4.97 -24.18 9.53
N VAL A 411 -6.25 -23.95 9.27
CA VAL A 411 -7.07 -22.96 9.98
C VAL A 411 -8.13 -23.69 10.79
N THR A 412 -8.00 -23.63 12.11
CA THR A 412 -8.90 -24.30 13.06
C THR A 412 -9.80 -23.27 13.72
N ALA A 413 -11.12 -23.46 13.67
CA ALA A 413 -12.03 -22.60 14.44
C ALA A 413 -11.98 -22.96 15.93
N LYS A 414 -11.90 -21.95 16.80
CA LYS A 414 -11.95 -22.12 18.25
C LYS A 414 -13.39 -22.42 18.68
N ALA A 415 -13.55 -23.30 19.66
CA ALA A 415 -14.87 -23.63 20.19
C ALA A 415 -15.57 -22.41 20.81
N GLN A 416 -16.88 -22.30 20.66
CA GLN A 416 -17.69 -21.26 21.29
C GLN A 416 -18.87 -21.87 22.04
N THR A 417 -19.19 -21.27 23.19
CA THR A 417 -20.41 -21.56 23.97
C THR A 417 -21.28 -20.33 23.98
N ILE A 418 -22.46 -20.40 23.35
CA ILE A 418 -23.35 -19.25 23.17
C ILE A 418 -24.77 -19.56 23.67
N PRO A 419 -25.56 -18.56 24.05
CA PRO A 419 -26.99 -18.75 24.30
C PRO A 419 -27.71 -19.30 23.07
N GLU A 420 -28.66 -20.20 23.28
CA GLU A 420 -29.55 -20.66 22.21
C GLU A 420 -30.26 -19.47 21.53
N GLY A 421 -30.21 -19.44 20.20
CA GLY A 421 -30.75 -18.36 19.36
C GLY A 421 -29.77 -17.21 19.05
N SER A 422 -28.60 -17.17 19.69
CA SER A 422 -27.53 -16.23 19.34
C SER A 422 -26.75 -16.69 18.10
N LYS A 423 -26.09 -15.75 17.41
CA LYS A 423 -25.14 -16.05 16.32
C LYS A 423 -23.74 -16.24 16.91
N PRO A 424 -22.92 -17.16 16.36
CA PRO A 424 -21.52 -17.25 16.77
C PRO A 424 -20.74 -16.03 16.30
N GLU A 425 -19.68 -15.72 17.03
CA GLU A 425 -18.73 -14.69 16.64
C GLU A 425 -17.80 -15.21 15.53
N SER A 426 -17.31 -14.33 14.67
CA SER A 426 -16.39 -14.65 13.57
C SER A 426 -15.28 -13.62 13.53
N GLY A 427 -14.11 -14.01 13.03
CA GLY A 427 -12.93 -13.16 13.04
C GLY A 427 -11.67 -13.96 13.34
N VAL A 428 -10.51 -13.32 13.19
CA VAL A 428 -9.20 -13.98 13.37
C VAL A 428 -8.97 -14.42 14.81
N GLU A 429 -9.57 -13.75 15.78
CA GLU A 429 -9.53 -14.08 17.20
C GLU A 429 -10.22 -15.41 17.53
N TYR A 430 -11.16 -15.85 16.68
CA TYR A 430 -11.90 -17.12 16.82
C TYR A 430 -11.35 -18.25 15.95
N ALA A 431 -10.16 -18.08 15.37
CA ALA A 431 -9.44 -19.14 14.68
C ALA A 431 -7.98 -19.21 15.12
N GLU A 432 -7.33 -20.32 14.77
CA GLU A 432 -5.90 -20.53 14.94
C GLU A 432 -5.30 -20.99 13.62
N LEU A 433 -4.15 -20.42 13.27
CA LEU A 433 -3.37 -20.80 12.08
C LEU A 433 -2.15 -21.61 12.53
N THR A 434 -2.03 -22.83 12.02
CA THR A 434 -0.86 -23.70 12.22
C THR A 434 -0.23 -24.08 10.88
N ASP A 435 0.98 -24.63 10.94
CA ASP A 435 1.75 -25.16 9.79
C ASP A 435 2.21 -24.12 8.76
N ALA A 436 1.75 -22.87 8.89
CA ALA A 436 2.21 -21.75 8.09
C ALA A 436 3.70 -21.44 8.32
N VAL A 437 4.33 -20.74 7.37
CA VAL A 437 5.69 -20.21 7.54
C VAL A 437 5.74 -19.32 8.78
N ASN A 438 6.82 -19.46 9.57
CA ASN A 438 6.98 -18.69 10.80
C ASN A 438 6.90 -17.17 10.54
N GLY A 439 6.17 -16.45 11.38
CA GLY A 439 5.90 -15.02 11.23
C GLY A 439 4.74 -14.68 10.29
N HIS A 440 4.05 -15.66 9.70
CA HIS A 440 2.82 -15.44 8.95
C HIS A 440 1.60 -15.50 9.87
N THR A 441 0.60 -14.67 9.61
CA THR A 441 -0.58 -14.51 10.47
C THR A 441 -1.88 -14.44 9.67
N LEU A 442 -3.01 -14.73 10.32
CA LEU A 442 -4.34 -14.48 9.75
C LEU A 442 -4.66 -12.99 9.80
N SER A 443 -5.15 -12.43 8.69
CA SER A 443 -5.75 -11.09 8.67
C SER A 443 -7.26 -11.11 8.48
N ALA A 444 -7.80 -12.22 7.96
CA ALA A 444 -9.24 -12.42 7.86
C ALA A 444 -9.54 -13.92 7.87
N VAL A 445 -10.70 -14.29 8.43
CA VAL A 445 -11.28 -15.62 8.32
C VAL A 445 -12.80 -15.48 8.43
N THR A 446 -13.54 -16.20 7.59
CA THR A 446 -14.99 -16.34 7.76
C THR A 446 -15.29 -17.66 8.43
N ILE A 447 -16.11 -17.62 9.49
CA ILE A 447 -16.56 -18.78 10.25
C ILE A 447 -18.09 -18.79 10.21
N THR A 448 -18.68 -19.93 9.85
CA THR A 448 -20.13 -20.11 9.82
C THR A 448 -20.54 -21.26 10.74
N ALA A 449 -21.78 -21.22 11.24
CA ALA A 449 -22.35 -22.34 11.96
C ALA A 449 -22.91 -23.38 10.98
N ASP A 450 -22.57 -24.64 11.19
CA ASP A 450 -23.23 -25.80 10.59
C ASP A 450 -23.60 -26.79 11.70
N GLY A 451 -24.87 -26.75 12.11
CA GLY A 451 -25.35 -27.46 13.28
C GLY A 451 -24.56 -27.09 14.55
N ASN A 452 -23.89 -28.08 15.15
CA ASN A 452 -23.09 -27.92 16.37
C ASN A 452 -21.59 -27.71 16.07
N LYS A 453 -21.25 -27.27 14.85
CA LYS A 453 -19.87 -27.01 14.43
C LYS A 453 -19.70 -25.58 13.92
N LEU A 454 -18.53 -25.03 14.17
CA LEU A 454 -18.03 -23.79 13.58
C LEU A 454 -17.13 -24.14 12.42
N VAL A 455 -17.56 -23.86 11.19
CA VAL A 455 -16.86 -24.22 9.96
C VAL A 455 -16.15 -22.98 9.42
N PRO A 456 -14.80 -22.92 9.46
CA PRO A 456 -14.07 -21.86 8.79
C PRO A 456 -14.06 -22.10 7.28
N SER A 457 -14.19 -21.03 6.49
CA SER A 457 -14.16 -21.06 5.03
C SER A 457 -13.74 -19.68 4.54
N ALA A 458 -12.64 -19.56 3.79
CA ALA A 458 -12.01 -18.29 3.35
C ALA A 458 -11.19 -17.57 4.43
N ALA A 459 -9.93 -18.00 4.56
CA ALA A 459 -8.88 -17.33 5.31
C ALA A 459 -7.99 -16.47 4.38
N LYS A 460 -7.48 -15.37 4.93
CA LYS A 460 -6.42 -14.55 4.32
C LYS A 460 -5.20 -14.58 5.23
N ILE A 461 -4.05 -14.95 4.66
CA ILE A 461 -2.77 -15.06 5.36
C ILE A 461 -1.86 -13.92 4.90
N LEU A 462 -1.31 -13.18 5.85
CA LEU A 462 -0.28 -12.18 5.61
C LEU A 462 1.11 -12.73 5.94
N GLY A 463 2.09 -12.35 5.13
CA GLY A 463 3.50 -12.58 5.42
C GLY A 463 4.04 -11.61 6.47
N ALA A 464 5.30 -11.80 6.86
CA ALA A 464 5.97 -10.97 7.87
C ALA A 464 6.08 -9.47 7.52
N LYS A 465 5.85 -9.08 6.26
CA LYS A 465 5.82 -7.68 5.78
C LYS A 465 4.40 -7.21 5.43
N GLU A 466 3.38 -7.87 5.99
CA GLU A 466 1.95 -7.57 5.80
C GLU A 466 1.44 -7.72 4.35
N GLN A 467 2.20 -8.39 3.48
CA GLN A 467 1.79 -8.69 2.11
C GLN A 467 0.86 -9.92 2.08
N ASP A 468 -0.13 -9.92 1.18
CA ASP A 468 -1.04 -11.05 0.98
C ASP A 468 -0.29 -12.22 0.34
N VAL A 469 -0.13 -13.31 1.10
CA VAL A 469 0.57 -14.53 0.68
C VAL A 469 -0.36 -15.73 0.62
N THR A 470 -1.68 -15.50 0.71
CA THR A 470 -2.69 -16.57 0.75
C THR A 470 -2.58 -17.51 -0.44
N GLY A 471 -2.25 -16.97 -1.62
CA GLY A 471 -2.06 -17.75 -2.86
C GLY A 471 -0.97 -18.83 -2.76
N ASN A 472 -0.02 -18.68 -1.83
CA ASN A 472 1.09 -19.60 -1.64
C ASN A 472 0.77 -20.81 -0.75
N TYR A 473 -0.46 -20.91 -0.25
CA TYR A 473 -0.89 -21.96 0.66
C TYR A 473 -2.01 -22.84 0.10
N THR A 474 -1.95 -24.12 0.42
CA THR A 474 -3.10 -25.03 0.44
C THR A 474 -3.67 -24.96 1.85
N ILE A 475 -4.90 -24.45 2.01
CA ILE A 475 -5.48 -24.22 3.34
C ILE A 475 -6.47 -25.33 3.67
N THR A 476 -6.18 -26.07 4.74
CA THR A 476 -7.10 -27.04 5.35
C THR A 476 -7.92 -26.35 6.44
N TYR A 477 -9.24 -26.48 6.37
CA TYR A 477 -10.17 -25.89 7.35
C TYR A 477 -10.65 -26.96 8.33
N VAL A 478 -10.40 -26.74 9.62
CA VAL A 478 -10.79 -27.67 10.69
C VAL A 478 -11.92 -27.05 11.52
N PRO A 479 -13.10 -27.69 11.58
CA PRO A 479 -14.21 -27.17 12.35
C PRO A 479 -13.98 -27.19 13.87
N GLY A 480 -14.46 -26.16 14.56
CA GLY A 480 -14.55 -26.08 16.02
C GLY A 480 -15.92 -26.52 16.54
N ASP A 481 -16.05 -26.68 17.86
CA ASP A 481 -17.33 -27.02 18.49
C ASP A 481 -18.18 -25.76 18.73
N LEU A 482 -19.48 -25.84 18.38
CA LEU A 482 -20.49 -24.87 18.76
C LEU A 482 -21.41 -25.49 19.82
N ILE A 483 -21.39 -24.92 21.02
CA ILE A 483 -22.17 -25.40 22.16
C ILE A 483 -23.25 -24.37 22.48
N PHE A 484 -24.50 -24.81 22.54
CA PHE A 484 -25.63 -23.96 22.91
C PHE A 484 -25.96 -24.11 24.39
N ARG A 485 -26.05 -22.99 25.11
CA ARG A 485 -26.64 -22.93 26.45
C ARG A 485 -28.16 -22.95 26.27
N SER A 486 -28.81 -24.00 26.77
CA SER A 486 -30.26 -24.19 26.60
C SER A 486 -31.04 -23.14 27.38
N LYS A 487 -32.22 -22.75 26.87
CA LYS A 487 -33.12 -21.87 27.63
C LYS A 487 -33.62 -22.56 28.91
N THR A 488 -33.61 -21.84 30.03
CA THR A 488 -34.12 -22.31 31.33
C THR A 488 -35.08 -21.30 31.95
N SER A 489 -35.96 -21.78 32.83
CA SER A 489 -36.89 -20.94 33.58
C SER A 489 -37.18 -21.52 34.95
N VAL A 490 -37.30 -20.65 35.95
CA VAL A 490 -37.74 -21.00 37.31
C VAL A 490 -38.95 -20.16 37.69
N LYS A 491 -39.90 -20.76 38.42
CA LYS A 491 -41.10 -20.10 38.90
C LYS A 491 -40.95 -19.70 40.35
N VAL A 492 -41.16 -18.42 40.65
CA VAL A 492 -41.29 -17.91 42.01
C VAL A 492 -42.76 -17.62 42.29
N THR A 493 -43.28 -18.19 43.36
CA THR A 493 -44.65 -17.97 43.82
C THR A 493 -44.64 -17.21 45.14
N PHE A 494 -45.35 -16.09 45.19
CA PHE A 494 -45.65 -15.38 46.43
C PHE A 494 -47.06 -15.71 46.85
N ARG A 495 -47.24 -16.13 48.10
CA ARG A 495 -48.53 -16.45 48.71
C ARG A 495 -48.74 -15.62 49.97
N VAL A 496 -49.96 -15.13 50.16
CA VAL A 496 -50.38 -14.47 51.39
C VAL A 496 -51.43 -15.33 52.09
N VAL A 497 -51.30 -15.49 53.42
CA VAL A 497 -52.19 -16.29 54.24
C VAL A 497 -52.75 -15.43 55.36
N ASN A 498 -54.05 -15.56 55.65
CA ASN A 498 -54.78 -14.81 56.68
C ASN A 498 -54.81 -13.28 56.44
N GLY A 499 -54.81 -12.86 55.17
CA GLY A 499 -54.95 -11.46 54.79
C GLY A 499 -54.79 -11.26 53.29
N GLU A 500 -54.54 -10.02 52.90
CA GLU A 500 -54.32 -9.61 51.51
C GLU A 500 -52.93 -9.01 51.32
N TRP A 501 -52.50 -8.92 50.06
CA TRP A 501 -51.34 -8.12 49.64
C TRP A 501 -51.59 -6.63 49.87
N ASP A 502 -50.55 -5.82 50.03
CA ASP A 502 -50.70 -4.40 50.36
C ASP A 502 -51.50 -3.61 49.30
N ASN A 503 -51.32 -3.96 48.02
CA ASN A 503 -52.10 -3.39 46.90
C ASN A 503 -53.45 -4.09 46.66
N GLY A 504 -53.86 -5.05 47.51
CA GLY A 504 -55.16 -5.73 47.49
C GLY A 504 -55.15 -7.13 46.88
N GLY A 505 -56.14 -7.93 47.29
CA GLY A 505 -56.36 -9.32 46.85
C GLY A 505 -55.49 -10.35 47.58
N SER A 506 -55.86 -11.63 47.47
CA SER A 506 -55.21 -12.75 48.17
C SER A 506 -54.70 -13.86 47.25
N ASP A 507 -54.86 -13.71 45.93
CA ASP A 507 -54.38 -14.69 44.96
C ASP A 507 -52.84 -14.78 44.96
N ASP A 508 -52.33 -15.98 44.66
CA ASP A 508 -50.90 -16.23 44.47
C ASP A 508 -50.36 -15.34 43.34
N ARG A 509 -49.18 -14.76 43.53
CA ARG A 509 -48.47 -14.00 42.50
C ARG A 509 -47.29 -14.81 41.98
N GLU A 510 -47.26 -15.03 40.68
CA GLU A 510 -46.19 -15.78 40.03
C GLU A 510 -45.25 -14.87 39.25
N VAL A 511 -43.95 -15.13 39.36
CA VAL A 511 -42.89 -14.51 38.56
C VAL A 511 -42.10 -15.63 37.90
N ILE A 512 -42.03 -15.62 36.57
CA ILE A 512 -41.19 -16.56 35.82
C ILE A 512 -39.88 -15.85 35.51
N LEU A 513 -38.80 -16.33 36.10
CA LEU A 513 -37.46 -15.86 35.78
C LEU A 513 -36.92 -16.74 34.64
N THR A 514 -36.54 -16.13 33.52
CA THR A 514 -36.01 -16.84 32.34
C THR A 514 -34.57 -16.42 32.06
N GLY A 515 -33.75 -17.38 31.65
CA GLY A 515 -32.40 -17.15 31.15
C GLY A 515 -31.91 -18.37 30.37
N HIS A 516 -30.60 -18.53 30.28
CA HIS A 516 -29.95 -19.71 29.71
C HIS A 516 -29.18 -20.46 30.79
N GLU A 517 -28.78 -21.70 30.48
CA GLU A 517 -27.99 -22.50 31.40
C GLU A 517 -26.73 -21.75 31.89
N GLY A 518 -26.50 -21.79 33.21
CA GLY A 518 -25.42 -21.07 33.89
C GLY A 518 -25.73 -19.61 34.25
N ASP A 519 -26.84 -19.04 33.78
CA ASP A 519 -27.24 -17.69 34.17
C ASP A 519 -27.72 -17.64 35.63
N VAL A 520 -27.43 -16.53 36.31
CA VAL A 520 -27.86 -16.28 37.68
C VAL A 520 -29.21 -15.58 37.67
N LEU A 521 -30.28 -16.33 37.97
CA LEU A 521 -31.65 -15.80 38.00
C LEU A 521 -31.95 -15.19 39.37
N LYS A 522 -32.28 -13.89 39.40
CA LYS A 522 -32.58 -13.13 40.62
C LYS A 522 -33.89 -12.36 40.47
N LEU A 523 -34.59 -12.19 41.58
CA LEU A 523 -35.75 -11.30 41.66
C LEU A 523 -35.30 -9.83 41.54
N GLN A 524 -36.14 -9.02 40.91
CA GLN A 524 -36.05 -7.56 40.98
C GLN A 524 -36.92 -7.03 42.13
N ALA A 525 -36.56 -5.89 42.71
CA ALA A 525 -37.33 -5.30 43.82
C ALA A 525 -38.81 -5.06 43.44
N SER A 526 -39.08 -4.71 42.17
CA SER A 526 -40.43 -4.51 41.64
C SER A 526 -41.26 -5.81 41.52
N GLN A 527 -40.61 -6.97 41.54
CA GLN A 527 -41.25 -8.28 41.44
C GLN A 527 -41.66 -8.85 42.80
N ILE A 528 -41.17 -8.27 43.91
CA ILE A 528 -41.51 -8.69 45.27
C ILE A 528 -42.77 -7.92 45.72
N PRO A 529 -43.91 -8.58 45.96
CA PRO A 529 -45.12 -7.89 46.39
C PRO A 529 -45.00 -7.38 47.83
N GLY A 530 -45.52 -6.19 48.08
CA GLY A 530 -45.71 -5.67 49.44
C GLY A 530 -46.74 -6.51 50.22
N ALA A 531 -46.42 -6.83 51.48
CA ALA A 531 -47.29 -7.54 52.40
C ALA A 531 -47.11 -7.02 53.84
N GLY A 532 -48.17 -7.13 54.64
CA GLY A 532 -48.14 -6.82 56.07
C GLY A 532 -49.07 -5.70 56.51
N THR A 533 -49.71 -4.99 55.59
CA THR A 533 -50.61 -3.87 55.91
C THR A 533 -52.10 -4.21 55.90
N LYS A 534 -52.50 -5.38 55.38
CA LYS A 534 -53.91 -5.79 55.21
C LYS A 534 -54.20 -7.18 55.81
N PRO A 535 -54.19 -7.32 57.15
CA PRO A 535 -54.59 -8.57 57.78
C PRO A 535 -56.10 -8.84 57.61
N ALA A 536 -56.50 -10.12 57.62
CA ALA A 536 -57.90 -10.51 57.78
C ALA A 536 -58.43 -10.13 59.18
N ALA A 537 -59.75 -10.16 59.37
CA ALA A 537 -60.35 -9.94 60.69
C ALA A 537 -59.76 -10.91 61.73
N SER A 538 -59.39 -10.38 62.91
CA SER A 538 -58.69 -11.12 63.99
C SER A 538 -57.24 -11.53 63.68
N CYS A 539 -56.57 -10.86 62.74
CA CYS A 539 -55.15 -11.02 62.47
C CYS A 539 -54.39 -9.69 62.55
N LYS A 540 -53.08 -9.75 62.74
CA LYS A 540 -52.13 -8.63 62.77
C LYS A 540 -50.92 -8.91 61.88
N ALA A 541 -50.06 -7.90 61.68
CA ALA A 541 -48.83 -8.04 60.90
C ALA A 541 -48.05 -9.30 61.30
N GLY A 542 -47.62 -10.07 60.29
CA GLY A 542 -46.98 -11.36 60.46
C GLY A 542 -45.56 -11.37 59.91
N SER A 543 -45.18 -12.49 59.30
CA SER A 543 -43.82 -12.69 58.80
C SER A 543 -43.79 -13.55 57.55
N TRP A 544 -42.74 -13.37 56.74
CA TRP A 544 -42.39 -14.31 55.68
C TRP A 544 -41.83 -15.61 56.27
N ASN A 545 -42.13 -16.75 55.66
CA ASN A 545 -41.47 -18.03 55.96
C ASN A 545 -39.96 -17.97 55.63
N THR A 546 -39.61 -17.23 54.59
CA THR A 546 -38.26 -16.88 54.16
C THR A 546 -38.35 -15.51 53.53
N THR A 547 -37.53 -14.55 53.98
CA THR A 547 -37.60 -13.19 53.44
C THR A 547 -37.14 -13.19 51.99
N PRO A 548 -37.97 -12.78 51.01
CA PRO A 548 -37.54 -12.65 49.63
C PRO A 548 -36.59 -11.43 49.48
N ASP A 549 -35.58 -11.55 48.62
CA ASP A 549 -34.58 -10.51 48.38
C ASP A 549 -34.10 -10.51 46.91
N THR A 550 -33.34 -9.49 46.52
CA THR A 550 -32.84 -9.30 45.13
C THR A 550 -31.44 -9.84 44.90
N GLU A 551 -30.78 -10.33 45.94
CA GLU A 551 -29.39 -10.77 45.90
C GLU A 551 -29.24 -12.29 45.81
N THR A 552 -30.22 -13.03 46.32
CA THR A 552 -30.25 -14.48 46.34
C THR A 552 -30.65 -15.03 44.97
N ALA A 553 -29.82 -15.92 44.44
CA ALA A 553 -30.11 -16.63 43.20
C ALA A 553 -31.23 -17.66 43.41
N VAL A 554 -32.23 -17.65 42.53
CA VAL A 554 -33.31 -18.62 42.50
C VAL A 554 -32.91 -19.75 41.56
N THR A 555 -32.61 -20.92 42.12
CA THR A 555 -32.09 -22.08 41.38
C THR A 555 -33.15 -23.15 41.10
N LYS A 556 -34.33 -23.03 41.71
CA LYS A 556 -35.47 -23.94 41.55
C LYS A 556 -36.77 -23.21 41.88
N ASP A 557 -37.90 -23.83 41.54
CA ASP A 557 -39.21 -23.32 41.91
C ASP A 557 -39.29 -23.08 43.43
N THR A 558 -39.65 -21.85 43.81
CA THR A 558 -39.57 -21.36 45.18
C THR A 558 -40.87 -20.66 45.56
N THR A 559 -41.38 -20.96 46.75
CA THR A 559 -42.58 -20.31 47.28
C THR A 559 -42.25 -19.51 48.53
N TYR A 560 -42.47 -18.20 48.45
CA TYR A 560 -42.42 -17.28 49.59
C TYR A 560 -43.84 -17.09 50.12
N ILE A 561 -44.03 -17.31 51.41
CA ILE A 561 -45.33 -17.24 52.08
C ILE A 561 -45.26 -16.17 53.15
N TYR A 562 -46.10 -15.14 53.04
CA TYR A 562 -46.35 -14.20 54.12
C TYR A 562 -47.59 -14.62 54.89
N THR A 563 -47.44 -14.92 56.18
CA THR A 563 -48.55 -15.34 57.03
C THR A 563 -48.81 -14.29 58.09
N TYR A 564 -50.01 -13.66 58.06
CA TYR A 564 -50.45 -12.76 59.12
C TYR A 564 -50.68 -13.54 60.42
N ALA A 565 -50.33 -12.93 61.56
CA ALA A 565 -50.44 -13.56 62.86
C ALA A 565 -51.87 -13.43 63.40
N GLU A 566 -52.48 -14.52 63.86
CA GLU A 566 -53.81 -14.48 64.48
C GLU A 566 -53.78 -13.84 65.87
N ASP A 567 -54.85 -13.13 66.23
CA ASP A 567 -55.06 -12.64 67.59
C ASP A 567 -55.57 -13.77 68.50
N PRO A 568 -55.02 -13.91 69.72
CA PRO A 568 -55.50 -14.90 70.65
C PRO A 568 -56.87 -14.51 71.21
N VAL A 569 -57.81 -15.43 71.11
CA VAL A 569 -59.11 -15.33 71.79
C VAL A 569 -59.01 -16.11 73.10
N TYR A 570 -59.35 -15.46 74.22
CA TYR A 570 -59.32 -16.06 75.56
C TYR A 570 -60.74 -16.45 76.01
N THR A 571 -61.02 -17.74 76.09
CA THR A 571 -62.28 -18.28 76.60
C THR A 571 -62.17 -18.61 78.08
N VAL A 572 -63.10 -18.09 78.90
CA VAL A 572 -63.17 -18.39 80.33
C VAL A 572 -64.24 -19.45 80.60
N THR A 573 -63.91 -20.41 81.44
CA THR A 573 -64.83 -21.39 82.03
C THR A 573 -64.74 -21.31 83.54
N VAL A 574 -65.88 -21.43 84.23
CA VAL A 574 -65.97 -21.23 85.68
C VAL A 574 -66.43 -22.53 86.34
N GLN A 575 -65.81 -22.91 87.46
CA GLN A 575 -66.25 -24.08 88.26
C GLN A 575 -67.25 -23.64 89.33
N GLY A 576 -68.54 -23.63 88.98
CA GLY A 576 -69.65 -23.23 89.85
C GLY A 576 -70.30 -21.91 89.43
N ASP A 577 -71.56 -21.70 89.83
CA ASP A 577 -72.35 -20.56 89.35
C ASP A 577 -72.23 -19.31 90.23
N LYS A 578 -71.85 -19.47 91.51
CA LYS A 578 -71.76 -18.40 92.51
C LYS A 578 -70.88 -18.78 93.69
N TYR A 579 -70.39 -17.78 94.42
CA TYR A 579 -69.71 -17.94 95.70
C TYR A 579 -70.66 -17.62 96.86
N THR A 580 -70.67 -18.46 97.90
CA THR A 580 -71.43 -18.22 99.13
C THR A 580 -70.47 -17.90 100.27
N GLN A 581 -70.66 -16.74 100.90
CA GLN A 581 -69.80 -16.25 101.98
C GLN A 581 -69.78 -17.21 103.17
N GLY A 582 -68.59 -17.50 103.69
CA GLY A 582 -68.36 -18.45 104.78
C GLY A 582 -68.45 -19.92 104.36
N SER A 583 -68.56 -20.23 103.06
CA SER A 583 -68.56 -21.62 102.57
C SER A 583 -67.21 -22.31 102.71
N GLY A 584 -66.11 -21.54 102.83
CA GLY A 584 -64.75 -22.04 102.90
C GLY A 584 -64.25 -22.68 101.59
N LYS A 585 -64.94 -22.49 100.47
CA LYS A 585 -64.59 -23.08 99.16
C LYS A 585 -64.04 -22.03 98.20
N ASP A 586 -62.81 -22.18 97.74
CA ASP A 586 -62.23 -21.31 96.72
C ASP A 586 -63.04 -21.32 95.40
N PHE A 587 -62.91 -20.25 94.61
CA PHE A 587 -63.61 -20.10 93.34
C PHE A 587 -62.65 -20.14 92.15
N VAL A 588 -62.90 -21.01 91.17
CA VAL A 588 -61.93 -21.36 90.12
C VAL A 588 -62.38 -20.91 88.73
N PHE A 589 -61.52 -20.16 88.05
CA PHE A 589 -61.61 -19.82 86.63
C PHE A 589 -60.58 -20.63 85.84
N THR A 590 -60.97 -21.20 84.72
CA THR A 590 -60.05 -21.77 83.73
C THR A 590 -60.12 -20.93 82.47
N VAL A 591 -59.01 -20.29 82.10
CA VAL A 591 -58.90 -19.47 80.89
C VAL A 591 -58.04 -20.19 79.87
N LYS A 592 -58.59 -20.40 78.68
CA LYS A 592 -57.94 -21.07 77.56
C LYS A 592 -57.72 -20.12 76.39
N ARG A 593 -56.54 -20.16 75.77
CA ARG A 593 -56.19 -19.36 74.60
C ARG A 593 -56.47 -20.14 73.32
N SER A 594 -57.09 -19.51 72.31
CA SER A 594 -57.50 -20.16 71.05
C SER A 594 -56.33 -20.67 70.21
N ILE A 595 -55.19 -19.98 70.29
CA ILE A 595 -53.95 -20.32 69.58
C ILE A 595 -52.81 -20.48 70.58
N ARG A 596 -51.99 -21.52 70.41
CA ARG A 596 -50.84 -21.83 71.28
C ARG A 596 -51.21 -21.84 72.78
N ASP A 597 -52.20 -22.65 73.16
CA ASP A 597 -52.70 -22.70 74.54
C ASP A 597 -51.62 -23.07 75.59
N ASN A 598 -50.53 -23.71 75.15
CA ASN A 598 -49.39 -24.01 76.01
C ASN A 598 -48.72 -22.77 76.61
N VAL A 599 -48.86 -21.58 76.00
CA VAL A 599 -48.28 -20.33 76.53
C VAL A 599 -49.27 -19.48 77.34
N THR A 600 -50.52 -19.91 77.50
CA THR A 600 -51.59 -19.16 78.17
C THR A 600 -51.22 -18.80 79.61
N PHE A 601 -50.64 -19.76 80.34
CA PHE A 601 -50.23 -19.57 81.73
C PHE A 601 -49.11 -18.54 81.86
N ASP A 602 -48.07 -18.65 81.02
CA ASP A 602 -46.92 -17.75 81.04
C ASP A 602 -47.27 -16.32 80.59
N SER A 603 -48.36 -16.18 79.83
CA SER A 603 -48.85 -14.89 79.34
C SER A 603 -49.68 -14.12 80.39
N PHE A 604 -50.07 -14.74 81.52
CA PHE A 604 -50.90 -14.11 82.55
C PHE A 604 -50.14 -12.98 83.26
N ILE A 605 -50.74 -11.79 83.32
CA ILE A 605 -50.17 -10.62 83.98
C ILE A 605 -50.86 -10.35 85.32
N SER A 606 -52.19 -10.25 85.33
CA SER A 606 -52.92 -9.83 86.52
C SER A 606 -54.39 -10.22 86.51
N VAL A 607 -55.02 -10.14 87.69
CA VAL A 607 -56.46 -10.20 87.85
C VAL A 607 -56.95 -9.00 88.67
N THR A 608 -58.07 -8.42 88.24
CA THR A 608 -58.76 -7.35 88.97
C THR A 608 -60.17 -7.79 89.33
N MET A 609 -60.66 -7.32 90.48
CA MET A 609 -62.03 -7.49 90.98
C MET A 609 -62.69 -6.11 91.01
N ASP A 610 -63.76 -5.92 90.23
CA ASP A 610 -64.44 -4.62 90.04
C ASP A 610 -63.50 -3.46 89.73
N GLY A 611 -62.48 -3.73 88.92
CA GLY A 611 -61.45 -2.75 88.55
C GLY A 611 -60.37 -2.52 89.60
N SER A 612 -60.47 -3.11 90.79
CA SER A 612 -59.41 -3.06 91.82
C SER A 612 -58.46 -4.26 91.70
N PRO A 613 -57.13 -4.08 91.77
CA PRO A 613 -56.18 -5.19 91.70
C PRO A 613 -56.37 -6.20 92.84
N VAL A 614 -56.41 -7.49 92.51
CA VAL A 614 -56.39 -8.55 93.52
C VAL A 614 -54.93 -8.86 93.86
N SER A 615 -54.57 -8.77 95.13
CA SER A 615 -53.22 -9.12 95.60
C SER A 615 -52.91 -10.60 95.36
N GLU A 616 -51.68 -10.93 94.98
CA GLU A 616 -51.26 -12.33 94.72
C GLU A 616 -51.46 -13.28 95.90
N LYS A 617 -51.48 -12.77 97.14
CA LYS A 617 -51.78 -13.60 98.31
C LYS A 617 -53.21 -14.16 98.32
N ASN A 618 -54.13 -13.51 97.59
CA ASN A 618 -55.57 -13.78 97.56
C ASN A 618 -56.00 -14.72 96.43
N TYR A 619 -55.06 -15.17 95.60
CA TYR A 619 -55.34 -16.16 94.55
C TYR A 619 -54.19 -17.15 94.38
N LEU A 620 -54.48 -18.27 93.72
CA LEU A 620 -53.49 -19.24 93.25
C LEU A 620 -53.60 -19.33 91.73
N LYS A 621 -52.49 -19.67 91.07
CA LYS A 621 -52.47 -19.96 89.64
C LYS A 621 -51.79 -21.30 89.39
N ALA A 622 -52.37 -22.11 88.50
CA ALA A 622 -51.81 -23.40 88.09
C ALA A 622 -51.84 -23.55 86.56
N ALA A 623 -50.93 -24.39 86.05
CA ALA A 623 -50.79 -24.68 84.62
C ALA A 623 -51.79 -25.75 84.14
N GLY A 624 -52.16 -25.68 82.86
CA GLY A 624 -53.26 -26.45 82.25
C GLY A 624 -54.21 -25.49 81.53
N SER A 625 -53.67 -24.72 80.58
CA SER A 625 -54.06 -23.31 80.32
C SER A 625 -53.79 -22.43 81.57
N LEU A 626 -54.53 -21.34 81.81
CA LEU A 626 -54.50 -20.64 83.10
C LEU A 626 -55.64 -21.15 83.99
N VAL A 627 -55.32 -21.84 85.08
CA VAL A 627 -56.28 -22.12 86.16
C VAL A 627 -56.05 -21.12 87.28
N LEU A 628 -56.97 -20.18 87.45
CA LEU A 628 -56.92 -19.10 88.45
C LEU A 628 -57.94 -19.39 89.57
N THR A 629 -57.46 -19.53 90.79
CA THR A 629 -58.26 -19.86 91.97
C THR A 629 -58.27 -18.68 92.93
N LEU A 630 -59.42 -18.00 93.08
CA LEU A 630 -59.59 -16.95 94.09
C LEU A 630 -59.90 -17.60 95.44
N LYS A 631 -59.15 -17.22 96.48
CA LYS A 631 -59.25 -17.84 97.80
C LYS A 631 -60.53 -17.40 98.52
N ALA A 632 -61.20 -18.34 99.19
CA ALA A 632 -62.40 -18.09 99.98
C ALA A 632 -62.23 -16.95 101.00
N ASP A 633 -61.10 -16.90 101.70
CA ASP A 633 -60.77 -15.86 102.68
C ASP A 633 -60.82 -14.45 102.09
N TYR A 634 -60.46 -14.28 100.81
CA TYR A 634 -60.56 -12.99 100.13
C TYR A 634 -61.99 -12.71 99.69
N LEU A 635 -62.67 -13.71 99.13
CA LEU A 635 -64.05 -13.57 98.66
C LEU A 635 -65.02 -13.26 99.80
N ASP A 636 -64.77 -13.78 101.01
CA ASP A 636 -65.54 -13.47 102.22
C ASP A 636 -65.42 -12.01 102.68
N THR A 637 -64.38 -11.29 102.25
CA THR A 637 -64.23 -9.86 102.54
C THR A 637 -65.01 -8.94 101.60
N LEU A 638 -65.47 -9.47 100.46
CA LEU A 638 -66.23 -8.71 99.47
C LEU A 638 -67.70 -8.65 99.86
N PRO A 639 -68.42 -7.56 99.56
CA PRO A 639 -69.87 -7.49 99.80
C PRO A 639 -70.63 -8.52 98.94
N ALA A 640 -71.86 -8.85 99.33
CA ALA A 640 -72.73 -9.65 98.47
C ALA A 640 -73.18 -8.83 97.24
N GLY A 641 -73.17 -9.44 96.06
CA GLY A 641 -73.48 -8.79 94.78
C GLY A 641 -72.80 -9.46 93.59
N ASP A 642 -73.00 -8.90 92.39
CA ASP A 642 -72.31 -9.32 91.18
C ASP A 642 -70.96 -8.58 91.08
N HIS A 643 -69.89 -9.35 90.94
CA HIS A 643 -68.54 -8.83 90.79
C HIS A 643 -67.97 -9.16 89.41
N LYS A 644 -67.19 -8.24 88.84
CA LYS A 644 -66.52 -8.41 87.55
C LYS A 644 -65.05 -8.75 87.74
N VAL A 645 -64.66 -9.91 87.25
CA VAL A 645 -63.28 -10.38 87.21
C VAL A 645 -62.70 -10.08 85.84
N VAL A 646 -61.64 -9.27 85.77
CA VAL A 646 -60.88 -9.08 84.53
C VAL A 646 -59.53 -9.75 84.67
N ILE A 647 -59.23 -10.67 83.76
CA ILE A 647 -57.99 -11.43 83.71
C ILE A 647 -57.18 -10.91 82.52
N THR A 648 -56.02 -10.34 82.78
CA THR A 648 -55.19 -9.68 81.79
C THR A 648 -53.97 -10.53 81.45
N PHE A 649 -53.68 -10.63 80.15
CA PHE A 649 -52.53 -11.31 79.56
C PHE A 649 -51.67 -10.30 78.78
N ALA A 650 -50.45 -10.69 78.42
CA ALA A 650 -49.51 -9.83 77.68
C ALA A 650 -50.02 -9.34 76.32
N ASP A 651 -50.95 -10.06 75.69
CA ASP A 651 -51.48 -9.78 74.36
C ASP A 651 -53.01 -9.69 74.31
N GLY A 652 -53.67 -9.55 75.46
CA GLY A 652 -55.13 -9.38 75.53
C GLY A 652 -55.69 -9.47 76.94
N GLU A 653 -57.00 -9.32 77.09
CA GLU A 653 -57.71 -9.51 78.35
C GLU A 653 -58.98 -10.34 78.13
N THR A 654 -59.47 -10.95 79.19
CA THR A 654 -60.80 -11.58 79.20
C THR A 654 -61.54 -11.23 80.47
N LYS A 655 -62.87 -11.37 80.43
CA LYS A 655 -63.78 -10.90 81.48
C LYS A 655 -64.68 -12.06 81.89
N ALA A 656 -64.87 -12.21 83.20
CA ALA A 656 -65.79 -13.16 83.79
C ALA A 656 -66.60 -12.49 84.91
N ASN A 657 -67.80 -12.99 85.16
CA ASN A 657 -68.63 -12.52 86.27
C ASN A 657 -68.53 -13.51 87.44
N LEU A 658 -68.56 -12.97 88.66
CA LEU A 658 -68.54 -13.70 89.93
C LEU A 658 -69.67 -13.20 90.84
N PRO A 659 -70.79 -13.92 90.96
CA PRO A 659 -71.83 -13.59 91.92
C PRO A 659 -71.43 -14.03 93.34
N ILE A 660 -71.64 -13.16 94.36
CA ILE A 660 -71.37 -13.43 95.78
C ILE A 660 -72.66 -13.27 96.62
N GLU A 661 -73.00 -14.26 97.45
CA GLU A 661 -74.19 -14.27 98.33
C GLU A 661 -73.84 -14.52 99.82
N LYS A 662 -74.69 -14.06 100.76
CA LYS A 662 -74.51 -14.22 102.22
C LYS A 662 -75.15 -15.51 102.76
N ALA A 663 -74.47 -16.22 103.68
CA ALA A 663 -75.00 -17.45 104.31
C ALA A 663 -76.12 -17.20 105.36
N LEU A 664 -77.12 -18.11 105.42
CA LEU A 664 -78.27 -18.10 106.35
C LEU A 664 -77.96 -18.80 107.71
N PRO A 665 -78.52 -18.35 108.85
CA PRO A 665 -78.24 -18.93 110.18
C PRO A 665 -79.02 -20.24 110.48
N THR A 666 -78.33 -21.25 111.01
CA THR A 666 -78.85 -22.61 111.29
C THR A 666 -79.47 -22.77 112.71
N PRO A 667 -80.65 -23.43 112.91
CA PRO A 667 -81.22 -23.73 114.24
C PRO A 667 -80.79 -25.06 114.89
N SER A 668 -80.90 -25.13 116.23
CA SER A 668 -80.54 -26.21 117.20
C SER A 668 -81.70 -27.23 117.48
N PRO A 669 -81.49 -28.45 118.04
CA PRO A 669 -82.36 -29.65 117.84
C PRO A 669 -83.22 -30.14 119.04
N ALA A 670 -84.33 -30.87 118.77
CA ALA A 670 -84.97 -32.00 119.52
C ALA A 670 -86.47 -32.22 119.09
N PRO A 671 -87.17 -33.38 119.32
CA PRO A 671 -86.78 -34.72 119.78
C PRO A 671 -87.31 -35.93 118.92
N THR A 672 -86.84 -37.12 119.31
CA THR A 672 -86.97 -38.49 118.76
C THR A 672 -88.31 -39.21 119.01
N ALA A 673 -88.75 -40.06 118.05
CA ALA A 673 -89.57 -41.25 118.29
C ALA A 673 -89.29 -42.38 117.25
N THR A 674 -89.07 -43.60 117.76
CA THR A 674 -88.71 -44.91 117.13
C THR A 674 -89.93 -45.87 117.03
N PRO A 675 -89.89 -47.18 116.60
CA PRO A 675 -88.89 -48.03 115.87
C PRO A 675 -89.41 -49.04 114.76
N ARG A 676 -88.50 -49.45 113.83
CA ARG A 676 -88.18 -50.78 113.14
C ARG A 676 -89.25 -51.77 112.56
N PRO A 677 -88.90 -52.70 111.60
CA PRO A 677 -87.60 -53.37 111.32
C PRO A 677 -87.12 -53.49 109.82
N VAL A 678 -85.93 -54.11 109.66
CA VAL A 678 -84.93 -54.28 108.55
C VAL A 678 -85.28 -55.41 107.53
N PRO A 679 -84.61 -55.61 106.33
CA PRO A 679 -83.18 -55.96 106.09
C PRO A 679 -82.46 -55.25 104.88
N HIS A 680 -81.14 -54.95 104.87
CA HIS A 680 -79.94 -55.70 104.35
C HIS A 680 -80.02 -56.20 102.88
N THR A 681 -79.06 -56.05 101.95
CA THR A 681 -77.55 -56.04 101.86
C THR A 681 -77.10 -55.26 100.60
N GLY A 682 -75.86 -54.81 100.34
CA GLY A 682 -74.54 -54.98 100.95
C GLY A 682 -73.45 -54.25 100.13
N ASP A 683 -72.39 -53.86 100.83
CA ASP A 683 -71.11 -53.33 100.33
C ASP A 683 -70.35 -54.35 99.45
N SER A 684 -69.37 -53.88 98.67
CA SER A 684 -67.94 -54.26 98.87
C SER A 684 -66.98 -53.77 97.76
N THR A 685 -66.16 -52.79 98.14
CA THR A 685 -64.68 -52.78 98.06
C THR A 685 -63.93 -53.32 96.82
N HIS A 686 -63.36 -52.38 96.04
CA HIS A 686 -61.91 -52.10 95.86
C HIS A 686 -60.97 -53.17 95.21
N PRO A 687 -59.72 -52.80 94.84
CA PRO A 687 -59.16 -52.79 93.49
C PRO A 687 -58.23 -53.99 93.17
N ALA A 688 -58.45 -54.69 92.05
CA ALA A 688 -57.50 -55.71 91.56
C ALA A 688 -57.59 -56.03 90.05
N VAL A 689 -58.18 -55.16 89.21
CA VAL A 689 -58.40 -55.46 87.77
C VAL A 689 -57.46 -54.68 86.82
N TRP A 690 -56.37 -54.11 87.34
CA TRP A 690 -55.34 -53.47 86.50
C TRP A 690 -54.31 -54.43 85.87
N ILE A 691 -54.39 -55.76 85.99
CA ILE A 691 -53.27 -56.64 85.61
C ILE A 691 -53.71 -57.84 84.75
N GLY A 692 -54.56 -57.58 83.75
CA GLY A 692 -55.03 -58.61 82.81
C GLY A 692 -54.96 -58.26 81.31
N LEU A 693 -54.66 -57.00 80.94
CA LEU A 693 -54.56 -56.57 79.53
C LEU A 693 -53.18 -56.03 79.14
N LEU A 694 -52.17 -56.34 79.97
CA LEU A 694 -50.75 -56.26 79.63
C LEU A 694 -50.30 -57.72 79.47
N LEU A 695 -49.81 -58.09 78.26
CA LEU A 695 -49.25 -59.39 77.86
C LEU A 695 -50.23 -60.43 77.29
N LEU A 696 -50.51 -60.32 75.98
CA LEU A 696 -50.58 -61.43 75.00
C LEU A 696 -50.88 -60.79 73.63
N SER A 697 -49.93 -60.12 72.96
CA SER A 697 -48.72 -60.65 72.33
C SER A 697 -48.97 -61.40 71.01
N LEU A 698 -48.31 -60.89 69.97
CA LEU A 698 -47.54 -61.69 69.01
C LEU A 698 -48.31 -62.60 68.02
N LEU A 699 -48.55 -62.05 66.82
CA LEU A 699 -48.39 -62.70 65.49
C LEU A 699 -48.79 -61.66 64.42
N GLY A 700 -47.96 -61.21 63.48
CA GLY A 700 -46.58 -61.54 63.17
C GLY A 700 -45.96 -60.40 62.36
N LEU A 701 -44.77 -60.01 62.81
CA LEU A 701 -43.70 -59.44 62.00
C LEU A 701 -43.11 -60.61 61.16
N PHE A 702 -42.79 -60.38 59.88
CA PHE A 702 -41.85 -61.09 58.98
C PHE A 702 -42.42 -61.32 57.57
N VAL A 703 -42.19 -60.38 56.66
CA VAL A 703 -41.36 -60.50 55.44
C VAL A 703 -41.04 -59.05 55.04
N VAL A 704 -39.99 -58.40 55.56
CA VAL A 704 -38.55 -58.56 55.25
C VAL A 704 -38.23 -58.31 53.77
N THR A 705 -37.64 -57.14 53.59
CA THR A 705 -36.59 -56.80 52.63
C THR A 705 -36.89 -56.76 51.13
N ALA A 706 -36.27 -55.74 50.56
CA ALA A 706 -35.53 -55.79 49.31
C ALA A 706 -36.32 -55.60 48.01
N VAL A 707 -35.98 -54.45 47.41
CA VAL A 707 -35.46 -54.40 46.04
C VAL A 707 -36.49 -54.15 44.95
N LEU A 708 -36.43 -52.90 44.49
CA LEU A 708 -36.49 -52.47 43.09
C LEU A 708 -37.83 -52.53 42.34
N LYS A 709 -37.94 -51.46 41.53
CA LYS A 709 -38.64 -51.38 40.25
C LYS A 709 -40.17 -51.39 40.35
N ALA A 710 -40.77 -50.22 40.19
CA ALA A 710 -41.07 -49.59 38.89
C ALA A 710 -42.44 -50.04 38.37
N SER A 711 -43.34 -49.09 38.15
CA SER A 711 -43.49 -48.52 36.80
C SER A 711 -44.80 -47.72 36.64
N ARG A 712 -44.68 -46.64 35.85
CA ARG A 712 -45.70 -46.04 34.95
C ARG A 712 -46.84 -45.27 35.62
N LYS A 713 -47.26 -44.09 35.19
CA LYS A 713 -47.04 -43.18 34.04
C LYS A 713 -47.71 -41.88 34.53
N LYS A 714 -47.12 -40.69 34.45
CA LYS A 714 -46.85 -39.88 33.26
C LYS A 714 -46.09 -38.64 33.72
#